data_AF-A0A8J8PF11-F1
#
_entry.id   AF-A0A8J8PF11-F1
#
_cell.length_a   1.000
_cell.length_b   1.000
_cell.length_c   1.000
_cell.angle_alpha   90.00
_cell.angle_beta   90.00
_cell.angle_gamma   90.00
#
_symmetry.space_group_name_H-M   'P 1'
#
loop_
_entity.id
_entity.type
_entity.pdbx_description
1 polymer ?
#
loop_
_entity_poly.entity_id
_entity_poly.type
_entity_poly.pdbx_seq_one_letter_code
_entity_poly.pdbx_strand_id
1 'polypeptide(L)'
;MDKSKGVNKLAEKLGIADEEDPFIAFNKNPCASTLSRIGKNLQTFEMVQRAVENDDGCGTILKFMSKQLMTEDLCIIACSKNGDNLDYVPEYLLSYNICKAALSNRGELLSKIPEKFKTYELCEIAVSTDEKYVALSYVPLNLIMGEQGRRLCELAIKKNPLAIEKVPNEFITKTMAYDVVSRTSQENCIRLSDGSLRLYPANNWPISHVPKRYMTEELINLSVEMCPASLRGVPSEYLSKAQCLQFVQRDASLYEWVPEMYKEHDAIIDAALSAWPGALAHIPEAKRTKSRCFRAIERDPTIPISLFPEKVRAKYEAIFGISSFNCKPISLETPSTLLKNRSAITESNELISHELETISDSSVQHIYYISDVHIEHQLDLTDKTLPEIESMVADKVSELVNSVQDRGTVLIAGDVANSIELEKIFYKALKAALSRIWNFHVNIISVLGNHELWDGDPMGISKSRPVDEIIEDYRKALYNTLLENELYIEYKRQRSVRIDEKTILEADPNELSEICEKSTLIILGGIGFSGLNPVFNATMGLYRNTITAEEDIERSKRFQTVYEKVLQCAEFQRVIVLTHTQMENWSNAEYNPNWVYINGHTHQNSLIRKDDGTTVLSDNQVGYVPKNWHFNSFTVSGRYDPFYDWEDGIYHIRPNQYIDFNRGCGIVISSFKRGGELYLLKRDGAYMFFLKDKNLYMLEGGQIHRVEHDIDYYFNNLAAYKQCVKAAFTPYRNALKTISKEIRAFGGNGNIHGCIIDIDFFNHIYVNPFDGKITPYFASNTLIKYTYKNIPILLKNSPQPPKLPNGTPLLLQYKKASRSGLLPILTAQEHDENTALTTVSELVLDKTMYEPSRVMRSVQYIFDQNVVRVWKDEILTIDTNDNDPIIANYPQRLINNSQTK
;
A
#
# COMPACT_ATOMS: atom_id res chain seq x y z
N MET A 1 26.69 -25.24 -10.61
CA MET A 1 25.79 -26.38 -10.86
C MET A 1 24.46 -25.83 -11.35
N ASP A 2 24.22 -25.94 -12.65
CA ASP A 2 22.95 -25.57 -13.28
C ASP A 2 22.11 -26.85 -13.39
N LYS A 3 21.28 -27.11 -12.38
CA LYS A 3 20.15 -28.01 -12.54
C LYS A 3 18.98 -27.09 -12.83
N SER A 4 18.45 -27.21 -14.04
CA SER A 4 17.11 -26.78 -14.42
C SER A 4 16.09 -27.24 -13.36
N LYS A 5 15.89 -26.47 -12.30
CA LYS A 5 14.68 -26.60 -11.48
C LYS A 5 13.55 -26.24 -12.42
N GLY A 6 12.69 -27.21 -12.71
CA GLY A 6 11.45 -26.95 -13.45
C GLY A 6 10.69 -25.80 -12.80
N VAL A 7 9.84 -25.13 -13.56
CA VAL A 7 9.04 -24.02 -13.02
C VAL A 7 8.21 -24.54 -11.85
N ASN A 8 8.35 -23.90 -10.68
CA ASN A 8 7.58 -24.22 -9.48
C ASN A 8 6.10 -23.89 -9.77
N LYS A 9 5.28 -24.92 -9.97
CA LYS A 9 3.89 -24.79 -10.42
C LYS A 9 3.01 -24.19 -9.33
N LEU A 10 3.31 -24.50 -8.07
CA LEU A 10 2.63 -23.88 -6.94
C LEU A 10 2.87 -22.36 -6.93
N ALA A 11 4.08 -21.89 -7.20
CA ALA A 11 4.39 -20.46 -7.29
C ALA A 11 3.63 -19.78 -8.44
N GLU A 12 3.43 -20.45 -9.58
CA GLU A 12 2.57 -19.95 -10.67
C GLU A 12 1.10 -19.89 -10.25
N LYS A 13 0.57 -20.97 -9.65
CA LYS A 13 -0.82 -21.03 -9.15
C LYS A 13 -1.13 -19.92 -8.16
N LEU A 14 -0.16 -19.62 -7.28
CA LEU A 14 -0.25 -18.56 -6.27
C LEU A 14 0.04 -17.16 -6.83
N GLY A 15 0.42 -17.03 -8.11
CA GLY A 15 0.73 -15.75 -8.73
C GLY A 15 1.98 -15.08 -8.12
N ILE A 16 2.96 -15.87 -7.66
CA ILE A 16 4.23 -15.40 -7.05
C ILE A 16 5.48 -15.92 -7.76
N ALA A 17 5.32 -16.62 -8.89
CA ALA A 17 6.45 -17.03 -9.71
C ALA A 17 7.34 -15.83 -10.06
N ASP A 18 8.66 -16.09 -10.09
CA ASP A 18 9.65 -15.07 -10.42
C ASP A 18 9.37 -14.47 -11.80
N GLU A 19 9.55 -13.14 -11.91
CA GLU A 19 9.36 -12.46 -13.18
C GLU A 19 10.27 -13.06 -14.25
N GLU A 20 9.66 -13.47 -15.36
CA GLU A 20 10.37 -13.95 -16.52
C GLU A 20 11.39 -12.92 -17.00
N ASP A 21 12.57 -13.40 -17.40
CA ASP A 21 13.66 -12.58 -17.93
C ASP A 21 13.13 -11.60 -18.99
N PRO A 22 13.45 -10.29 -18.90
CA PRO A 22 12.91 -9.29 -19.82
C PRO A 22 13.14 -9.60 -21.30
N PHE A 23 14.26 -10.24 -21.67
CA PHE A 23 14.54 -10.62 -23.06
C PHE A 23 13.73 -11.84 -23.47
N ILE A 24 13.57 -12.83 -22.59
CA ILE A 24 12.69 -13.99 -22.87
C ILE A 24 11.24 -13.52 -23.03
N ALA A 25 10.76 -12.69 -22.11
CA ALA A 25 9.41 -12.12 -22.17
C ALA A 25 9.21 -11.28 -23.44
N PHE A 26 10.20 -10.48 -23.83
CA PHE A 26 10.17 -9.73 -25.09
C PHE A 26 10.14 -10.66 -26.31
N ASN A 27 10.95 -11.72 -26.33
CA ASN A 27 10.96 -12.67 -27.44
C ASN A 27 9.63 -13.42 -27.60
N LYS A 28 8.93 -13.69 -26.49
CA LYS A 28 7.58 -14.29 -26.50
C LYS A 28 6.51 -13.32 -26.99
N ASN A 29 6.56 -12.06 -26.54
CA ASN A 29 5.59 -11.03 -26.92
C ASN A 29 6.27 -9.67 -27.14
N PRO A 30 6.79 -9.38 -28.35
CA PRO A 30 7.48 -8.12 -28.64
C PRO A 30 6.50 -6.95 -28.70
N CYS A 31 6.40 -6.14 -27.62
CA CYS A 31 5.48 -5.00 -27.57
C CYS A 31 6.03 -3.88 -26.68
N ALA A 32 5.32 -2.75 -26.60
CA ALA A 32 5.72 -1.62 -25.77
C ALA A 32 5.96 -2.02 -24.29
N SER A 33 5.10 -2.89 -23.73
CA SER A 33 5.20 -3.34 -22.34
C SER A 33 6.48 -4.14 -22.08
N THR A 34 6.77 -5.15 -22.90
CA THR A 34 7.97 -5.98 -22.74
C THR A 34 9.25 -5.22 -23.08
N LEU A 35 9.21 -4.34 -24.08
CA LEU A 35 10.35 -3.45 -24.42
C LEU A 35 10.67 -2.47 -23.28
N SER A 36 9.66 -2.00 -22.52
CA SER A 36 9.86 -1.07 -21.40
C SER A 36 10.71 -1.65 -20.25
N ARG A 37 10.75 -2.99 -20.14
CA ARG A 37 11.54 -3.74 -19.17
C ARG A 37 13.02 -3.83 -19.56
N ILE A 38 13.34 -3.54 -20.82
CA ILE A 38 14.69 -3.58 -21.37
C ILE A 38 15.26 -2.16 -21.38
N GLY A 39 16.43 -1.98 -20.76
CA GLY A 39 17.12 -0.69 -20.71
C GLY A 39 17.41 -0.17 -22.12
N LYS A 40 17.25 1.14 -22.36
CA LYS A 40 17.39 1.76 -23.69
C LYS A 40 18.74 1.47 -24.36
N ASN A 41 19.82 1.35 -23.59
CA ASN A 41 21.16 1.06 -24.10
C ASN A 41 21.36 -0.41 -24.52
N LEU A 42 20.45 -1.30 -24.12
CA LEU A 42 20.47 -2.73 -24.44
C LEU A 42 19.56 -3.07 -25.62
N GLN A 43 18.76 -2.12 -26.09
CA GLN A 43 17.87 -2.34 -27.23
C GLN A 43 18.70 -2.41 -28.52
N THR A 44 18.37 -3.35 -29.38
CA THR A 44 18.91 -3.41 -30.75
C THR A 44 17.90 -2.84 -31.73
N PHE A 45 18.37 -2.49 -32.94
CA PHE A 45 17.48 -2.04 -34.01
C PHE A 45 16.39 -3.09 -34.33
N GLU A 46 16.77 -4.37 -34.43
CA GLU A 46 15.83 -5.47 -34.69
C GLU A 46 14.77 -5.59 -33.60
N MET A 47 15.15 -5.42 -32.32
CA MET A 47 14.18 -5.46 -31.22
C MET A 47 13.17 -4.32 -31.33
N VAL A 48 13.62 -3.08 -31.53
CA VAL A 48 12.68 -1.95 -31.64
C VAL A 48 11.81 -2.07 -32.87
N GLN A 49 12.35 -2.56 -33.99
CA GLN A 49 11.58 -2.82 -35.20
C GLN A 49 10.49 -3.86 -34.94
N ARG A 50 10.84 -5.05 -34.41
CA ARG A 50 9.87 -6.11 -34.07
C ARG A 50 8.80 -5.62 -33.09
N ALA A 51 9.18 -4.80 -32.12
CA ALA A 51 8.25 -4.26 -31.14
C ALA A 51 7.24 -3.30 -31.80
N VAL A 52 7.70 -2.40 -32.67
CA VAL A 52 6.85 -1.44 -33.41
C VAL A 52 5.95 -2.16 -34.41
N GLU A 53 6.47 -3.17 -35.12
CA GLU A 53 5.71 -3.96 -36.09
C GLU A 53 4.63 -4.83 -35.42
N ASN A 54 4.88 -5.35 -34.22
CA ASN A 54 3.92 -6.16 -33.45
C ASN A 54 3.05 -5.35 -32.48
N ASP A 55 3.29 -4.05 -32.33
CA ASP A 55 2.49 -3.19 -31.42
C ASP A 55 1.00 -3.23 -31.82
N ASP A 56 0.13 -3.38 -30.83
CA ASP A 56 -1.32 -3.44 -31.01
C ASP A 56 -1.98 -2.05 -30.96
N GLY A 57 -1.19 -0.98 -30.81
CA GLY A 57 -1.67 0.40 -30.68
C GLY A 57 -2.15 0.77 -29.28
N CYS A 58 -2.14 -0.14 -28.30
CA CYS A 58 -2.62 0.14 -26.94
C CYS A 58 -1.70 1.10 -26.16
N GLY A 59 -0.44 1.27 -26.60
CA GLY A 59 0.58 2.04 -25.88
C GLY A 59 1.39 3.02 -26.74
N THR A 60 2.14 3.88 -26.07
CA THR A 60 3.08 4.82 -26.70
C THR A 60 4.48 4.20 -26.80
N ILE A 61 4.68 3.30 -27.76
CA ILE A 61 5.92 2.52 -27.89
C ILE A 61 7.19 3.38 -28.05
N LEU A 62 7.10 4.53 -28.75
CA LEU A 62 8.23 5.42 -28.95
C LEU A 62 8.79 5.97 -27.62
N LYS A 63 7.97 6.05 -26.57
CA LYS A 63 8.41 6.43 -25.21
C LYS A 63 9.54 5.54 -24.69
N PHE A 64 9.45 4.23 -24.97
CA PHE A 64 10.34 3.22 -24.42
C PHE A 64 11.56 2.94 -25.29
N MET A 65 11.54 3.38 -26.54
CA MET A 65 12.65 3.22 -27.48
C MET A 65 13.85 4.11 -27.13
N SER A 66 15.04 3.62 -27.47
CA SER A 66 16.26 4.42 -27.55
C SER A 66 16.15 5.47 -28.65
N LYS A 67 16.45 6.73 -28.33
CA LYS A 67 16.42 7.83 -29.31
C LYS A 67 17.41 7.61 -30.47
N GLN A 68 18.48 6.84 -30.24
CA GLN A 68 19.49 6.55 -31.26
C GLN A 68 19.03 5.53 -32.32
N LEU A 69 17.96 4.77 -32.03
CA LEU A 69 17.41 3.74 -32.92
C LEU A 69 16.13 4.19 -33.63
N MET A 70 15.67 5.43 -33.36
CA MET A 70 14.47 5.97 -34.00
C MET A 70 14.76 6.37 -35.45
N THR A 71 13.90 5.94 -36.36
CA THR A 71 13.92 6.31 -37.77
C THR A 71 12.56 6.88 -38.16
N GLU A 72 12.51 7.63 -39.26
CA GLU A 72 11.25 8.17 -39.79
C GLU A 72 10.23 7.05 -40.04
N ASP A 73 10.64 5.94 -40.66
CA ASP A 73 9.77 4.80 -40.95
C ASP A 73 9.15 4.18 -39.69
N LEU A 74 9.95 3.96 -38.64
CA LEU A 74 9.45 3.42 -37.38
C LEU A 74 8.49 4.39 -36.69
N CYS A 75 8.76 5.71 -36.77
CA CYS A 75 7.85 6.73 -36.27
C CYS A 75 6.52 6.75 -37.03
N ILE A 76 6.55 6.62 -38.36
CA ILE A 76 5.33 6.53 -39.20
C ILE A 76 4.49 5.31 -38.78
N ILE A 77 5.11 4.13 -38.66
CA ILE A 77 4.40 2.90 -38.25
C ILE A 77 3.79 3.09 -36.86
N ALA A 78 4.58 3.54 -35.87
CA ALA A 78 4.10 3.74 -34.50
C ALA A 78 2.96 4.77 -34.42
N CYS A 79 3.08 5.91 -35.10
CA CYS A 79 2.04 6.93 -35.15
C CYS A 79 0.78 6.49 -35.89
N SER A 80 0.89 5.64 -36.91
CA SER A 80 -0.27 5.11 -37.64
C SER A 80 -1.11 4.16 -36.78
N LYS A 81 -0.46 3.41 -35.88
CA LYS A 81 -1.11 2.51 -34.92
C LYS A 81 -1.69 3.25 -33.72
N ASN A 82 -0.93 4.22 -33.19
CA ASN A 82 -1.38 5.09 -32.10
C ASN A 82 -0.76 6.49 -32.26
N GLY A 83 -1.62 7.46 -32.57
CA GLY A 83 -1.22 8.84 -32.84
C GLY A 83 -0.52 9.53 -31.66
N ASP A 84 -0.77 9.10 -30.41
CA ASP A 84 -0.13 9.69 -29.22
C ASP A 84 1.39 9.45 -29.19
N ASN A 85 1.92 8.56 -30.02
CA ASN A 85 3.37 8.42 -30.23
C ASN A 85 4.03 9.70 -30.75
N LEU A 86 3.27 10.62 -31.36
CA LEU A 86 3.76 11.91 -31.87
C LEU A 86 4.51 12.72 -30.80
N ASP A 87 4.09 12.65 -29.53
CA ASP A 87 4.71 13.35 -28.40
C ASP A 87 6.16 12.92 -28.14
N TYR A 88 6.55 11.74 -28.61
CA TYR A 88 7.87 11.13 -28.38
C TYR A 88 8.77 11.18 -29.61
N VAL A 89 8.27 11.70 -30.73
CA VAL A 89 9.06 11.89 -31.95
C VAL A 89 10.04 13.06 -31.71
N PRO A 90 11.35 12.85 -31.88
CA PRO A 90 12.32 13.95 -31.80
C PRO A 90 12.03 15.04 -32.83
N GLU A 91 12.20 16.31 -32.46
CA GLU A 91 11.90 17.46 -33.32
C GLU A 91 12.61 17.40 -34.68
N TYR A 92 13.85 16.87 -34.71
CA TYR A 92 14.64 16.73 -35.93
C TYR A 92 14.14 15.63 -36.89
N LEU A 93 13.30 14.70 -36.42
CA LEU A 93 12.67 13.66 -37.24
C LEU A 93 11.24 14.03 -37.68
N LEU A 94 10.63 15.06 -37.07
CA LEU A 94 9.24 15.40 -37.33
C LEU A 94 9.05 15.84 -38.79
N SER A 95 8.24 15.08 -39.53
CA SER A 95 7.99 15.28 -40.96
C SER A 95 6.50 15.32 -41.29
N TYR A 96 6.18 15.76 -42.51
CA TYR A 96 4.82 15.74 -43.04
C TYR A 96 4.17 14.35 -42.96
N ASN A 97 4.93 13.30 -43.27
CA ASN A 97 4.43 11.92 -43.29
C ASN A 97 4.12 11.40 -41.88
N ILE A 98 4.95 11.73 -40.89
CA ILE A 98 4.68 11.39 -39.48
C ILE A 98 3.42 12.13 -38.99
N CYS A 99 3.32 13.43 -39.29
CA CYS A 99 2.12 14.21 -38.97
C CYS A 99 0.86 13.62 -39.60
N LYS A 100 0.92 13.25 -40.89
CA LYS A 100 -0.18 12.59 -41.61
C LYS A 100 -0.57 11.27 -40.95
N ALA A 101 0.40 10.41 -40.66
CA ALA A 101 0.15 9.11 -40.00
C ALA A 101 -0.54 9.28 -38.63
N ALA A 102 -0.04 10.21 -37.81
CA ALA A 102 -0.64 10.50 -36.50
C ALA A 102 -2.07 11.05 -36.61
N LEU A 103 -2.31 12.00 -37.53
CA LEU A 103 -3.64 12.58 -37.75
C LEU A 103 -4.63 11.59 -38.37
N SER A 104 -4.18 10.69 -39.24
CA SER A 104 -5.02 9.62 -39.79
C SER A 104 -5.50 8.64 -38.71
N ASN A 105 -4.72 8.48 -37.64
CA ASN A 105 -5.15 7.72 -36.46
C ASN A 105 -6.04 8.55 -35.53
N ARG A 106 -5.63 9.79 -35.22
CA ARG A 106 -6.29 10.66 -34.23
C ARG A 106 -6.27 12.13 -34.62
N GLY A 107 -7.43 12.66 -35.01
CA GLY A 107 -7.55 14.03 -35.53
C GLY A 107 -7.31 15.14 -34.50
N GLU A 108 -7.56 14.87 -33.22
CA GLU A 108 -7.37 15.83 -32.11
C GLU A 108 -5.93 16.32 -31.97
N LEU A 109 -4.98 15.56 -32.51
CA LEU A 109 -3.57 15.87 -32.46
C LEU A 109 -3.19 17.08 -33.32
N LEU A 110 -4.11 17.63 -34.13
CA LEU A 110 -3.85 18.86 -34.90
C LEU A 110 -3.37 20.02 -34.02
N SER A 111 -3.81 20.05 -32.76
CA SER A 111 -3.34 20.99 -31.73
C SER A 111 -1.83 20.92 -31.45
N LYS A 112 -1.22 19.74 -31.67
CA LYS A 112 0.21 19.46 -31.44
C LYS A 112 1.07 19.60 -32.69
N ILE A 113 0.45 19.71 -33.86
CA ILE A 113 1.16 19.83 -35.14
C ILE A 113 1.69 21.25 -35.29
N PRO A 114 2.99 21.45 -35.58
CA PRO A 114 3.53 22.78 -35.85
C PRO A 114 2.82 23.48 -37.02
N GLU A 115 2.60 24.79 -36.91
CA GLU A 115 1.89 25.59 -37.92
C GLU A 115 2.43 25.40 -39.35
N LYS A 116 3.75 25.23 -39.50
CA LYS A 116 4.40 24.99 -40.81
C LYS A 116 3.89 23.74 -41.55
N PHE A 117 3.28 22.79 -40.85
CA PHE A 117 2.76 21.55 -41.44
C PHE A 117 1.23 21.55 -41.59
N LYS A 118 0.49 22.53 -41.04
CA LYS A 118 -0.98 22.60 -41.08
C LYS A 118 -1.50 23.03 -42.46
N THR A 119 -1.37 22.15 -43.43
CA THR A 119 -1.94 22.30 -44.77
C THR A 119 -3.43 21.97 -44.77
N TYR A 120 -4.16 22.37 -45.83
CA TYR A 120 -5.56 22.01 -46.00
C TYR A 120 -5.77 20.48 -45.95
N GLU A 121 -4.90 19.69 -46.58
CA GLU A 121 -4.97 18.22 -46.58
C GLU A 121 -4.87 17.65 -45.15
N LEU A 122 -3.90 18.11 -44.34
CA LEU A 122 -3.79 17.63 -42.96
C LEU A 122 -4.95 18.10 -42.08
N CYS A 123 -5.46 19.32 -42.29
CA CYS A 123 -6.65 19.80 -41.58
C CYS A 123 -7.90 19.00 -41.96
N GLU A 124 -8.06 18.64 -43.23
CA GLU A 124 -9.16 17.80 -43.70
C GLU A 124 -9.09 16.38 -43.10
N ILE A 125 -7.90 15.77 -43.12
CA ILE A 125 -7.66 14.47 -42.46
C ILE A 125 -8.01 14.58 -40.97
N ALA A 126 -7.47 15.58 -40.27
CA ALA A 126 -7.71 15.77 -38.85
C ALA A 126 -9.20 15.92 -38.52
N VAL A 127 -9.93 16.73 -39.29
CA VAL A 127 -11.38 16.91 -39.07
C VAL A 127 -12.16 15.62 -39.36
N SER A 128 -11.73 14.82 -40.35
CA SER A 128 -12.39 13.55 -40.69
C SER A 128 -12.18 12.43 -39.67
N THR A 129 -11.09 12.48 -38.90
CA THR A 129 -10.69 11.48 -37.90
C THR A 129 -10.88 11.95 -36.46
N ASP A 130 -11.39 13.17 -36.24
CA ASP A 130 -11.61 13.74 -34.92
C ASP A 130 -12.90 13.22 -34.28
N GLU A 131 -12.75 12.35 -33.29
CA GLU A 131 -13.89 11.83 -32.51
C GLU A 131 -14.37 12.82 -31.45
N LYS A 132 -13.54 13.77 -31.02
CA LYS A 132 -13.83 14.73 -29.94
C LYS A 132 -14.20 16.12 -30.42
N TYR A 133 -14.41 16.31 -31.72
CA TYR A 133 -14.84 17.56 -32.37
C TYR A 133 -13.99 18.82 -32.05
N VAL A 134 -12.75 18.66 -31.59
CA VAL A 134 -11.84 19.76 -31.22
C VAL A 134 -10.94 20.23 -32.36
N ALA A 135 -10.66 19.39 -33.37
CA ALA A 135 -9.70 19.65 -34.43
C ALA A 135 -10.01 20.93 -35.20
N LEU A 136 -11.31 21.21 -35.45
CA LEU A 136 -11.74 22.43 -36.14
C LEU A 136 -11.26 23.72 -35.45
N SER A 137 -11.07 23.70 -34.12
CA SER A 137 -10.58 24.85 -33.34
C SER A 137 -9.10 25.16 -33.58
N TYR A 138 -8.34 24.21 -34.13
CA TYR A 138 -6.91 24.31 -34.38
C TYR A 138 -6.57 24.47 -35.87
N VAL A 139 -7.59 24.59 -36.73
CA VAL A 139 -7.44 24.90 -38.15
C VAL A 139 -7.02 26.36 -38.31
N PRO A 140 -5.96 26.67 -39.09
CA PRO A 140 -5.54 28.03 -39.37
C PRO A 140 -6.69 28.91 -39.92
N LEU A 141 -6.77 30.16 -39.45
CA LEU A 141 -7.87 31.08 -39.79
C LEU A 141 -8.02 31.30 -41.30
N ASN A 142 -6.92 31.30 -42.06
CA ASN A 142 -6.95 31.43 -43.51
C ASN A 142 -7.60 30.23 -44.22
N LEU A 143 -7.64 29.05 -43.59
CA LEU A 143 -8.25 27.83 -44.14
C LEU A 143 -9.72 27.66 -43.73
N ILE A 144 -10.15 28.31 -42.64
CA ILE A 144 -11.55 28.25 -42.18
C ILE A 144 -12.45 29.29 -42.86
N MET A 145 -11.88 30.19 -43.66
CA MET A 145 -12.64 31.17 -44.44
C MET A 145 -13.09 30.61 -45.80
N GLY A 146 -14.23 31.10 -46.31
CA GLY A 146 -14.71 30.80 -47.66
C GLY A 146 -15.23 29.36 -47.84
N GLU A 147 -15.19 28.88 -49.08
CA GLU A 147 -15.76 27.56 -49.45
C GLU A 147 -14.99 26.40 -48.82
N GLN A 148 -13.67 26.51 -48.70
CA GLN A 148 -12.81 25.51 -48.05
C GLN A 148 -13.18 25.33 -46.57
N GLY A 149 -13.37 26.44 -45.84
CA GLY A 149 -13.81 26.42 -44.46
C GLY A 149 -15.22 25.84 -44.27
N ARG A 150 -16.14 26.16 -45.19
CA ARG A 150 -17.49 25.57 -45.19
C ARG A 150 -17.43 24.05 -45.31
N ARG A 151 -16.61 23.51 -46.23
CA ARG A 151 -16.43 22.07 -46.40
C ARG A 151 -15.86 21.40 -45.14
N LEU A 152 -14.91 22.04 -44.46
CA LEU A 152 -14.38 21.53 -43.18
C LEU A 152 -15.46 21.54 -42.09
N CYS A 153 -16.30 22.57 -42.02
CA CYS A 153 -17.42 22.63 -41.07
C CYS A 153 -18.46 21.53 -41.35
N GLU A 154 -18.81 21.30 -42.61
CA GLU A 154 -19.71 20.22 -43.05
C GLU A 154 -19.15 18.84 -42.67
N LEU A 155 -17.86 18.62 -42.94
CA LEU A 155 -17.17 17.39 -42.60
C LEU A 155 -17.11 17.15 -41.09
N ALA A 156 -16.85 18.20 -40.30
CA ALA A 156 -16.82 18.14 -38.84
C ALA A 156 -18.18 17.71 -38.28
N ILE A 157 -19.28 18.35 -38.73
CA ILE A 157 -20.64 17.99 -38.32
C ILE A 157 -20.97 16.56 -38.75
N LYS A 158 -20.63 16.17 -39.98
CA LYS A 158 -20.86 14.82 -40.49
C LYS A 158 -20.16 13.77 -39.63
N LYS A 159 -18.91 14.02 -39.22
CA LYS A 159 -18.14 13.13 -38.34
C LYS A 159 -18.69 13.10 -36.92
N ASN A 160 -18.96 14.25 -36.32
CA ASN A 160 -19.52 14.36 -34.98
C ASN A 160 -20.51 15.54 -34.89
N PRO A 161 -21.81 15.30 -34.60
CA PRO A 161 -22.83 16.35 -34.43
C PRO A 161 -22.45 17.45 -33.44
N LEU A 162 -21.66 17.13 -32.41
CA LEU A 162 -21.22 18.07 -31.38
C LEU A 162 -20.26 19.14 -31.91
N ALA A 163 -19.68 18.93 -33.10
CA ALA A 163 -18.84 19.92 -33.77
C ALA A 163 -19.55 21.23 -34.07
N ILE A 164 -20.90 21.27 -34.06
CA ILE A 164 -21.68 22.50 -34.21
C ILE A 164 -21.25 23.60 -33.22
N GLU A 165 -20.75 23.24 -32.03
CA GLU A 165 -20.22 24.20 -31.05
C GLU A 165 -19.04 25.01 -31.62
N LYS A 166 -18.23 24.40 -32.48
CA LYS A 166 -17.02 25.00 -33.07
C LYS A 166 -17.26 25.61 -34.45
N VAL A 167 -18.45 25.43 -35.02
CA VAL A 167 -18.79 25.94 -36.35
C VAL A 167 -19.27 27.40 -36.23
N PRO A 168 -18.72 28.34 -37.04
CA PRO A 168 -19.23 29.70 -37.09
C PRO A 168 -20.71 29.77 -37.44
N ASN A 169 -21.48 30.59 -36.71
CA ASN A 169 -22.94 30.74 -36.88
C ASN A 169 -23.38 31.08 -38.32
N GLU A 170 -22.51 31.67 -39.12
CA GLU A 170 -22.74 32.02 -40.54
C GLU A 170 -22.73 30.80 -41.47
N PHE A 171 -22.05 29.72 -41.10
CA PHE A 171 -21.96 28.49 -41.90
C PHE A 171 -22.99 27.43 -41.49
N ILE A 172 -23.67 27.61 -40.35
CA ILE A 172 -24.75 26.71 -39.94
C ILE A 172 -25.96 26.89 -40.86
N THR A 173 -26.33 25.80 -41.55
CA THR A 173 -27.49 25.71 -42.44
C THR A 173 -28.67 25.00 -41.77
N LYS A 174 -29.87 25.12 -42.35
CA LYS A 174 -31.06 24.39 -41.87
C LYS A 174 -30.84 22.88 -41.87
N THR A 175 -30.17 22.35 -42.89
CA THR A 175 -29.88 20.92 -43.02
C THR A 175 -28.91 20.44 -41.95
N MET A 176 -27.86 21.22 -41.65
CA MET A 176 -26.95 20.94 -40.54
C MET A 176 -27.67 20.94 -39.19
N ALA A 177 -28.54 21.93 -38.94
CA ALA A 177 -29.30 22.01 -37.69
C ALA A 177 -30.18 20.76 -37.48
N TYR A 178 -30.85 20.30 -38.55
CA TYR A 178 -31.66 19.08 -38.50
C TYR A 178 -30.81 17.82 -38.30
N ASP A 179 -29.72 17.68 -39.06
CA ASP A 179 -28.80 16.55 -39.00
C ASP A 179 -28.11 16.40 -37.63
N VAL A 180 -27.76 17.53 -37.00
CA VAL A 180 -27.20 17.55 -35.65
C VAL A 180 -28.19 17.03 -34.63
N VAL A 181 -29.45 17.50 -34.68
CA VAL A 181 -30.49 17.09 -33.74
C VAL A 181 -30.89 15.63 -33.94
N SER A 182 -31.05 15.18 -35.19
CA SER A 182 -31.46 13.80 -35.49
C SER A 182 -30.42 12.74 -35.14
N ARG A 183 -29.13 13.12 -35.05
CA ARG A 183 -28.03 12.21 -34.68
C ARG A 183 -27.58 12.33 -33.22
N THR A 184 -28.23 13.18 -32.42
CA THR A 184 -27.95 13.31 -30.98
C THR A 184 -28.83 12.35 -30.18
N SER A 185 -28.27 11.23 -29.71
CA SER A 185 -29.00 10.23 -28.92
C SER A 185 -28.71 10.32 -27.42
N GLN A 186 -29.67 9.82 -26.62
CA GLN A 186 -29.54 9.68 -25.16
C GLN A 186 -28.37 8.78 -24.72
N GLU A 187 -27.92 7.85 -25.57
CA GLU A 187 -26.80 6.93 -25.30
C GLU A 187 -25.46 7.67 -25.12
N ASN A 188 -25.36 8.91 -25.60
CA ASN A 188 -24.18 9.76 -25.44
C ASN A 188 -24.16 10.55 -24.11
N CYS A 189 -25.17 10.37 -23.27
CA CYS A 189 -25.27 11.03 -21.96
C CYS A 189 -24.56 10.22 -20.88
N ILE A 190 -23.67 10.86 -20.13
CA ILE A 190 -23.09 10.31 -18.90
C ILE A 190 -23.87 10.83 -17.68
N ARG A 191 -23.99 10.00 -16.65
CA ARG A 191 -24.52 10.39 -15.35
C ARG A 191 -23.36 10.82 -14.45
N LEU A 192 -23.42 12.04 -13.92
CA LEU A 192 -22.43 12.59 -13.00
C LEU A 192 -22.65 12.05 -11.58
N SER A 193 -21.66 12.25 -10.70
CA SER A 193 -21.71 11.79 -9.30
C SER A 193 -22.84 12.43 -8.49
N ASP A 194 -23.34 13.59 -8.93
CA ASP A 194 -24.51 14.27 -8.36
C ASP A 194 -25.85 13.76 -8.94
N GLY A 195 -25.82 12.74 -9.81
CA GLY A 195 -26.98 12.14 -10.45
C GLY A 195 -27.44 12.83 -11.73
N SER A 196 -26.90 14.01 -12.07
CA SER A 196 -27.31 14.76 -13.26
C SER A 196 -26.80 14.13 -14.56
N LEU A 197 -27.57 14.29 -15.65
CA LEU A 197 -27.18 13.82 -16.98
C LEU A 197 -26.49 14.95 -17.76
N ARG A 198 -25.39 14.60 -18.42
CA ARG A 198 -24.63 15.48 -19.30
C ARG A 198 -24.25 14.75 -20.58
N LEU A 199 -24.35 15.42 -21.71
CA LEU A 199 -23.83 14.92 -22.99
C LEU A 199 -22.29 14.96 -22.96
N TYR A 200 -21.61 13.80 -23.00
CA TYR A 200 -20.15 13.75 -23.04
C TYR A 200 -19.67 13.59 -24.49
N PRO A 201 -18.59 14.29 -24.92
CA PRO A 201 -17.76 15.23 -24.17
C PRO A 201 -18.25 16.70 -24.15
N ALA A 202 -19.40 17.03 -24.73
CA ALA A 202 -19.86 18.42 -24.87
C ALA A 202 -20.10 19.14 -23.53
N ASN A 203 -19.93 20.47 -23.51
CA ASN A 203 -20.30 21.30 -22.36
C ASN A 203 -21.76 21.74 -22.40
N ASN A 204 -22.39 21.69 -23.58
CA ASN A 204 -23.77 22.12 -23.79
C ASN A 204 -24.50 21.20 -24.78
N TRP A 205 -25.82 21.36 -24.87
CA TRP A 205 -26.65 20.56 -25.76
C TRP A 205 -26.58 21.06 -27.20
N PRO A 206 -26.57 20.20 -28.23
CA PRO A 206 -26.40 20.63 -29.61
C PRO A 206 -27.47 21.63 -30.09
N ILE A 207 -28.71 21.49 -29.62
CA ILE A 207 -29.80 22.43 -29.93
C ILE A 207 -29.51 23.86 -29.45
N SER A 208 -28.71 24.03 -28.39
CA SER A 208 -28.34 25.36 -27.87
C SER A 208 -27.43 26.15 -28.82
N HIS A 209 -26.74 25.47 -29.74
CA HIS A 209 -25.87 26.06 -30.75
C HIS A 209 -26.59 26.28 -32.10
N VAL A 210 -27.84 25.85 -32.23
CA VAL A 210 -28.63 26.08 -33.43
C VAL A 210 -29.01 27.56 -33.52
N PRO A 211 -28.74 28.25 -34.65
CA PRO A 211 -29.12 29.65 -34.82
C PRO A 211 -30.64 29.86 -34.64
N LYS A 212 -31.02 30.96 -33.98
CA LYS A 212 -32.43 31.31 -33.71
C LYS A 212 -33.36 31.21 -34.93
N ARG A 213 -32.85 31.52 -36.13
CA ARG A 213 -33.56 31.42 -37.42
C ARG A 213 -34.03 29.99 -37.79
N TYR A 214 -33.52 28.96 -37.13
CA TYR A 214 -33.89 27.56 -37.36
C TYR A 214 -34.58 26.90 -36.14
N MET A 215 -34.80 27.65 -35.06
CA MET A 215 -35.43 27.14 -33.83
C MET A 215 -36.96 27.05 -34.02
N THR A 216 -37.44 25.91 -34.54
CA THR A 216 -38.86 25.64 -34.76
C THR A 216 -39.40 24.66 -33.72
N GLU A 217 -40.73 24.66 -33.51
CA GLU A 217 -41.40 23.68 -32.64
C GLU A 217 -41.11 22.23 -33.07
N GLU A 218 -41.09 21.97 -34.37
CA GLU A 218 -40.73 20.67 -34.96
C GLU A 218 -39.32 20.22 -34.54
N LEU A 219 -38.34 21.12 -34.61
CA LEU A 219 -36.95 20.81 -34.25
C LEU A 219 -36.78 20.57 -32.74
N ILE A 220 -37.50 21.33 -31.91
CA ILE A 220 -37.50 21.16 -30.45
C ILE A 220 -38.11 19.81 -30.06
N ASN A 221 -39.26 19.46 -30.64
CA ASN A 221 -39.90 18.18 -30.40
C ASN A 221 -39.01 17.02 -30.83
N LEU A 222 -38.38 17.12 -32.00
CA LEU A 222 -37.41 16.13 -32.47
C LEU A 222 -36.21 16.00 -31.52
N SER A 223 -35.68 17.11 -31.01
CA SER A 223 -34.56 17.08 -30.05
C SER A 223 -34.90 16.34 -28.76
N VAL A 224 -36.06 16.67 -28.16
CA VAL A 224 -36.52 16.03 -26.92
C VAL A 224 -36.93 14.57 -27.16
N GLU A 225 -37.34 14.22 -28.38
CA GLU A 225 -37.59 12.83 -28.79
C GLU A 225 -36.30 12.01 -28.92
N MET A 226 -35.28 12.53 -29.60
CA MET A 226 -34.01 11.82 -29.80
C MET A 226 -33.17 11.74 -28.51
N CYS A 227 -33.20 12.80 -27.70
CA CYS A 227 -32.51 12.88 -26.42
C CYS A 227 -33.37 13.68 -25.42
N PRO A 228 -34.14 13.00 -24.55
CA PRO A 228 -34.99 13.67 -23.56
C PRO A 228 -34.25 14.73 -22.74
N ALA A 229 -33.01 14.44 -22.30
CA ALA A 229 -32.20 15.37 -21.52
C ALA A 229 -31.83 16.68 -22.27
N SER A 230 -31.96 16.71 -23.60
CA SER A 230 -31.73 17.92 -24.41
C SER A 230 -32.71 19.06 -24.14
N LEU A 231 -33.83 18.79 -23.44
CA LEU A 231 -34.77 19.80 -22.96
C LEU A 231 -34.06 20.93 -22.19
N ARG A 232 -33.02 20.59 -21.42
CA ARG A 232 -32.19 21.56 -20.67
C ARG A 232 -31.47 22.59 -21.57
N GLY A 233 -31.21 22.23 -22.82
CA GLY A 233 -30.55 23.10 -23.81
C GLY A 233 -31.49 23.98 -24.62
N VAL A 234 -32.80 23.76 -24.52
CA VAL A 234 -33.81 24.55 -25.23
C VAL A 234 -33.98 25.89 -24.50
N PRO A 235 -33.81 27.05 -25.17
CA PRO A 235 -34.03 28.32 -24.52
C PRO A 235 -35.50 28.45 -24.08
N SER A 236 -35.74 28.89 -22.85
CA SER A 236 -37.08 28.92 -22.24
C SER A 236 -38.11 29.75 -23.00
N GLU A 237 -37.67 30.75 -23.79
CA GLU A 237 -38.52 31.56 -24.66
C GLU A 237 -39.24 30.75 -25.76
N TYR A 238 -38.80 29.52 -26.03
CA TYR A 238 -39.39 28.61 -27.01
C TYR A 238 -40.20 27.46 -26.39
N LEU A 239 -40.35 27.40 -25.05
CA LEU A 239 -41.09 26.36 -24.34
C LEU A 239 -42.39 26.91 -23.77
N SER A 240 -43.50 26.21 -24.01
CA SER A 240 -44.79 26.48 -23.38
C SER A 240 -45.09 25.51 -22.22
N LYS A 241 -46.00 25.91 -21.32
CA LYS A 241 -46.53 25.04 -20.25
C LYS A 241 -47.12 23.74 -20.81
N ALA A 242 -47.84 23.82 -21.93
CA ALA A 242 -48.49 22.66 -22.56
C ALA A 242 -47.45 21.65 -23.07
N GLN A 243 -46.38 22.13 -23.71
CA GLN A 243 -45.28 21.28 -24.16
C GLN A 243 -44.52 20.65 -22.99
N CYS A 244 -44.25 21.41 -21.91
CA CYS A 244 -43.60 20.86 -20.71
C CYS A 244 -44.44 19.76 -20.06
N LEU A 245 -45.76 19.94 -19.98
CA LEU A 245 -46.67 18.90 -19.47
C LEU A 245 -46.64 17.66 -20.38
N GLN A 246 -46.70 17.83 -21.69
CA GLN A 246 -46.64 16.74 -22.67
C GLN A 246 -45.32 15.95 -22.55
N PHE A 247 -44.18 16.63 -22.39
CA PHE A 247 -42.89 15.99 -22.21
C PHE A 247 -42.83 15.18 -20.91
N VAL A 248 -43.26 15.75 -19.78
CA VAL A 248 -43.27 15.05 -18.47
C VAL A 248 -44.25 13.87 -18.44
N GLN A 249 -45.38 13.96 -19.15
CA GLN A 249 -46.31 12.84 -19.29
C GLN A 249 -45.73 11.67 -20.09
N ARG A 250 -44.86 11.95 -21.06
CA ARG A 250 -44.15 10.92 -21.83
C ARG A 250 -42.97 10.33 -21.05
N ASP A 251 -42.24 11.17 -20.32
CA ASP A 251 -41.11 10.77 -19.48
C ASP A 251 -41.04 11.64 -18.21
N ALA A 252 -41.36 11.05 -17.07
CA ALA A 252 -41.40 11.76 -15.79
C ALA A 252 -40.04 12.26 -15.30
N SER A 253 -38.93 11.66 -15.78
CA SER A 253 -37.57 12.11 -15.43
C SER A 253 -37.27 13.51 -15.96
N LEU A 254 -37.99 13.96 -17.00
CA LEU A 254 -37.84 15.29 -17.59
C LEU A 254 -38.27 16.43 -16.67
N TYR A 255 -39.00 16.14 -15.59
CA TYR A 255 -39.40 17.14 -14.61
C TYR A 255 -38.21 17.90 -14.03
N GLU A 256 -37.06 17.23 -13.86
CA GLU A 256 -35.81 17.85 -13.41
C GLU A 256 -35.40 19.06 -14.28
N TRP A 257 -35.70 19.00 -15.58
CA TRP A 257 -35.26 19.93 -16.61
C TRP A 257 -36.33 20.91 -17.10
N VAL A 258 -37.56 20.82 -16.57
CA VAL A 258 -38.62 21.79 -16.87
C VAL A 258 -38.18 23.19 -16.42
N PRO A 259 -38.44 24.27 -17.18
CA PRO A 259 -38.14 25.63 -16.74
C PRO A 259 -38.75 25.96 -15.37
N GLU A 260 -38.00 26.66 -14.49
CA GLU A 260 -38.42 26.92 -13.10
C GLU A 260 -39.82 27.55 -12.99
N MET A 261 -40.17 28.45 -13.91
CA MET A 261 -41.49 29.06 -14.00
C MET A 261 -42.66 28.07 -14.14
N TYR A 262 -42.39 26.83 -14.56
CA TYR A 262 -43.39 25.78 -14.72
C TYR A 262 -43.28 24.64 -13.68
N LYS A 263 -42.18 24.55 -12.91
CA LYS A 263 -41.99 23.48 -11.91
C LYS A 263 -42.97 23.52 -10.74
N GLU A 264 -43.58 24.66 -10.46
CA GLU A 264 -44.55 24.82 -9.36
C GLU A 264 -45.98 24.38 -9.72
N HIS A 265 -46.25 24.07 -11.00
CA HIS A 265 -47.59 23.69 -11.46
C HIS A 265 -47.96 22.27 -11.03
N ASP A 266 -49.07 22.15 -10.30
CA ASP A 266 -49.52 20.87 -9.74
C ASP A 266 -49.73 19.77 -10.80
N ALA A 267 -50.24 20.12 -11.98
CA ALA A 267 -50.43 19.15 -13.08
C ALA A 267 -49.11 18.51 -13.56
N ILE A 268 -48.00 19.25 -13.52
CA ILE A 268 -46.67 18.75 -13.94
C ILE A 268 -46.05 17.95 -12.79
N ILE A 269 -46.15 18.44 -11.55
CA ILE A 269 -45.67 17.75 -10.34
C ILE A 269 -46.34 16.38 -10.18
N ASP A 270 -47.66 16.34 -10.32
CA ASP A 270 -48.43 15.12 -10.10
C ASP A 270 -48.20 14.13 -11.25
N ALA A 271 -47.98 14.61 -12.49
CA ALA A 271 -47.55 13.76 -13.60
C ALA A 271 -46.19 13.12 -13.33
N ALA A 272 -45.21 13.89 -12.82
CA ALA A 272 -43.87 13.38 -12.50
C ALA A 272 -43.89 12.32 -11.38
N LEU A 273 -44.54 12.62 -10.24
CA LEU A 273 -44.63 11.70 -9.10
C LEU A 273 -45.41 10.41 -9.40
N SER A 274 -46.28 10.44 -10.43
CA SER A 274 -47.08 9.27 -10.81
C SER A 274 -46.23 8.18 -11.47
N ALA A 275 -45.12 8.51 -12.13
CA ALA A 275 -44.23 7.51 -12.73
C ALA A 275 -42.83 7.43 -12.06
N TRP A 276 -42.36 8.51 -11.41
CA TRP A 276 -41.06 8.55 -10.73
C TRP A 276 -41.17 9.07 -9.29
N PRO A 277 -41.29 8.18 -8.27
CA PRO A 277 -41.35 8.58 -6.86
C PRO A 277 -40.15 9.42 -6.39
N GLY A 278 -38.96 9.13 -6.92
CA GLY A 278 -37.72 9.88 -6.65
C GLY A 278 -37.73 11.34 -7.12
N ALA A 279 -38.68 11.75 -7.98
CA ALA A 279 -38.87 13.15 -8.38
C ALA A 279 -39.11 14.09 -7.16
N LEU A 280 -39.51 13.53 -6.01
CA LEU A 280 -39.66 14.24 -4.75
C LEU A 280 -38.42 15.07 -4.36
N ALA A 281 -37.21 14.61 -4.69
CA ALA A 281 -35.97 15.33 -4.43
C ALA A 281 -35.87 16.67 -5.19
N HIS A 282 -36.49 16.76 -6.38
CA HIS A 282 -36.44 17.92 -7.28
C HIS A 282 -37.65 18.86 -7.15
N ILE A 283 -38.69 18.44 -6.42
CA ILE A 283 -39.88 19.26 -6.16
C ILE A 283 -39.54 20.29 -5.07
N PRO A 284 -39.94 21.57 -5.21
CA PRO A 284 -39.78 22.57 -4.17
C PRO A 284 -40.37 22.13 -2.83
N GLU A 285 -39.67 22.37 -1.72
CA GLU A 285 -40.08 21.89 -0.38
C GLU A 285 -41.52 22.28 -0.03
N ALA A 286 -41.93 23.51 -0.40
CA ALA A 286 -43.29 24.02 -0.21
C ALA A 286 -44.40 23.18 -0.87
N LYS A 287 -44.06 22.36 -1.88
CA LYS A 287 -44.98 21.50 -2.64
C LYS A 287 -44.90 20.02 -2.24
N ARG A 288 -43.98 19.64 -1.34
CA ARG A 288 -43.83 18.27 -0.79
C ARG A 288 -44.84 18.00 0.33
N THR A 289 -46.12 17.93 -0.05
CA THR A 289 -47.21 17.70 0.90
C THR A 289 -47.11 16.31 1.54
N LYS A 290 -47.73 16.13 2.73
CA LYS A 290 -47.82 14.82 3.41
C LYS A 290 -48.27 13.71 2.46
N SER A 291 -49.29 13.97 1.64
CA SER A 291 -49.81 12.99 0.68
C SER A 291 -48.78 12.61 -0.38
N ARG A 292 -48.03 13.58 -0.92
CA ARG A 292 -46.99 13.33 -1.93
C ARG A 292 -45.80 12.56 -1.35
N CYS A 293 -45.32 12.92 -0.15
CA CYS A 293 -44.21 12.21 0.52
C CYS A 293 -44.58 10.77 0.89
N PHE A 294 -45.78 10.56 1.44
CA PHE A 294 -46.23 9.25 1.88
C PHE A 294 -46.48 8.33 0.67
N ARG A 295 -47.09 8.85 -0.40
CA ARG A 295 -47.28 8.10 -1.65
C ARG A 295 -45.97 7.75 -2.34
N ALA A 296 -44.95 8.60 -2.22
CA ALA A 296 -43.63 8.34 -2.79
C ALA A 296 -42.94 7.18 -2.05
N ILE A 297 -42.87 7.22 -0.71
CA ILE A 297 -42.19 6.17 0.08
C ILE A 297 -42.96 4.85 0.11
N GLU A 298 -44.29 4.88 -0.01
CA GLU A 298 -45.12 3.68 -0.17
C GLU A 298 -44.81 2.93 -1.47
N ARG A 299 -44.52 3.68 -2.54
CA ARG A 299 -44.16 3.11 -3.85
C ARG A 299 -42.67 2.77 -3.96
N ASP A 300 -41.82 3.44 -3.18
CA ASP A 300 -40.38 3.18 -3.12
C ASP A 300 -39.85 3.40 -1.68
N PRO A 301 -39.72 2.32 -0.88
CA PRO A 301 -39.24 2.38 0.49
C PRO A 301 -37.79 2.84 0.65
N THR A 302 -37.02 2.95 -0.43
CA THR A 302 -35.61 3.37 -0.38
C THR A 302 -35.43 4.89 -0.33
N ILE A 303 -36.51 5.67 -0.53
CA ILE A 303 -36.48 7.12 -0.49
C ILE A 303 -36.07 7.62 0.91
N PRO A 304 -34.98 8.40 1.03
CA PRO A 304 -34.55 8.91 2.32
C PRO A 304 -35.61 9.80 2.96
N ILE A 305 -35.97 9.51 4.22
CA ILE A 305 -36.89 10.33 5.01
C ILE A 305 -36.35 11.73 5.30
N SER A 306 -35.05 11.96 5.07
CA SER A 306 -34.42 13.29 5.12
C SER A 306 -34.94 14.25 4.04
N LEU A 307 -35.55 13.76 2.96
CA LEU A 307 -36.16 14.58 1.91
C LEU A 307 -37.52 15.18 2.31
N PHE A 308 -38.09 14.72 3.43
CA PHE A 308 -39.41 15.15 3.89
C PHE A 308 -39.29 16.49 4.63
N PRO A 309 -40.25 17.40 4.47
CA PRO A 309 -40.34 18.57 5.34
C PRO A 309 -40.36 18.13 6.81
N GLU A 310 -39.74 18.90 7.70
CA GLU A 310 -39.54 18.55 9.12
C GLU A 310 -40.83 18.03 9.80
N LYS A 311 -41.95 18.74 9.59
CA LYS A 311 -43.28 18.39 10.13
C LYS A 311 -43.83 17.05 9.63
N VAL A 312 -43.37 16.57 8.48
CA VAL A 312 -43.76 15.30 7.86
C VAL A 312 -42.83 14.17 8.34
N ARG A 313 -41.52 14.43 8.46
CA ARG A 313 -40.53 13.47 8.99
C ARG A 313 -40.80 13.08 10.44
N ALA A 314 -41.03 14.07 11.31
CA ALA A 314 -41.33 13.82 12.73
C ALA A 314 -42.58 12.92 12.92
N LYS A 315 -43.54 13.01 12.00
CA LYS A 315 -44.72 12.15 11.99
C LYS A 315 -44.43 10.74 11.49
N TYR A 316 -43.41 10.54 10.67
CA TYR A 316 -43.02 9.24 10.14
C TYR A 316 -42.20 8.45 11.17
N GLU A 317 -41.20 9.08 11.78
CA GLU A 317 -40.34 8.48 12.82
C GLU A 317 -41.14 8.03 14.05
N ALA A 318 -42.12 8.82 14.47
CA ALA A 318 -43.03 8.48 15.57
C ALA A 318 -43.89 7.23 15.32
N ILE A 319 -44.01 6.76 14.07
CA ILE A 319 -44.83 5.60 13.71
C ILE A 319 -43.99 4.33 13.58
N PHE A 320 -42.66 4.40 13.33
CA PHE A 320 -41.89 3.26 12.79
C PHE A 320 -40.51 2.91 13.40
N GLY A 321 -39.93 3.57 14.42
CA GLY A 321 -38.52 3.28 14.83
C GLY A 321 -38.21 3.08 16.33
N ILE A 322 -37.79 1.85 16.75
CA ILE A 322 -36.92 1.56 17.93
C ILE A 322 -36.17 0.20 17.74
N SER A 323 -34.84 0.15 17.95
CA SER A 323 -34.10 -1.06 18.42
C SER A 323 -32.79 -0.68 19.15
N SER A 324 -32.66 -1.02 20.44
CA SER A 324 -31.48 -0.80 21.31
C SER A 324 -30.63 -2.09 21.44
N PHE A 325 -29.30 -1.95 21.56
CA PHE A 325 -28.36 -3.06 21.85
C PHE A 325 -28.43 -3.42 23.34
N ASN A 326 -28.64 -4.70 23.68
CA ASN A 326 -28.67 -5.16 25.06
C ASN A 326 -27.87 -6.47 25.16
N CYS A 327 -26.59 -6.41 25.57
CA CYS A 327 -25.71 -7.57 25.72
C CYS A 327 -25.19 -7.65 27.16
N LYS A 328 -25.47 -8.76 27.86
CA LYS A 328 -24.85 -9.06 29.17
C LYS A 328 -23.75 -10.11 28.96
N PRO A 329 -22.51 -9.88 29.43
CA PRO A 329 -21.40 -10.80 29.20
C PRO A 329 -21.55 -12.12 29.99
N ILE A 330 -21.02 -13.22 29.45
CA ILE A 330 -20.97 -14.55 30.10
C ILE A 330 -19.52 -15.00 30.18
N SER A 331 -19.10 -15.48 31.35
CA SER A 331 -17.79 -16.09 31.58
C SER A 331 -17.86 -17.62 31.53
N LEU A 332 -16.87 -18.26 30.90
CA LEU A 332 -16.59 -19.68 31.09
C LEU A 332 -15.55 -19.86 32.22
N GLU A 333 -15.83 -20.72 33.19
CA GLU A 333 -14.83 -21.07 34.22
C GLU A 333 -13.79 -22.05 33.62
N THR A 334 -12.57 -21.58 33.40
CA THR A 334 -11.45 -22.43 32.98
C THR A 334 -10.85 -23.17 34.18
N PRO A 335 -10.73 -24.51 34.19
CA PRO A 335 -10.12 -25.25 35.29
C PRO A 335 -8.65 -24.86 35.51
N SER A 336 -8.27 -24.59 36.76
CA SER A 336 -6.89 -24.34 37.17
C SER A 336 -6.10 -25.64 37.34
N THR A 337 -5.90 -26.40 36.26
CA THR A 337 -5.18 -27.67 36.33
C THR A 337 -3.66 -27.53 36.15
N LEU A 338 -2.95 -27.67 37.27
CA LEU A 338 -1.61 -28.31 37.43
C LEU A 338 -0.41 -27.73 36.65
N LEU A 339 -0.05 -26.50 37.01
CA LEU A 339 1.28 -25.90 36.79
C LEU A 339 2.36 -26.62 37.62
N LYS A 340 2.96 -27.72 37.12
CA LYS A 340 4.10 -28.35 37.80
C LYS A 340 5.49 -27.91 37.32
N ASN A 341 5.63 -27.21 36.18
CA ASN A 341 6.95 -26.82 35.64
C ASN A 341 6.98 -25.48 34.86
N ARG A 342 5.99 -24.59 35.00
CA ARG A 342 6.00 -23.29 34.28
C ARG A 342 6.44 -22.17 35.22
N SER A 343 7.38 -21.34 34.79
CA SER A 343 7.72 -20.09 35.47
C SER A 343 6.53 -19.14 35.35
N ALA A 344 5.79 -18.96 36.44
CA ALA A 344 4.74 -17.95 36.52
C ALA A 344 5.38 -16.56 36.39
N ILE A 345 5.07 -15.85 35.31
CA ILE A 345 5.48 -14.46 35.16
C ILE A 345 4.58 -13.63 36.09
N THR A 346 5.18 -12.81 36.93
CA THR A 346 4.46 -11.85 37.77
C THR A 346 3.78 -10.84 36.84
N GLU A 347 2.47 -10.62 36.97
CA GLU A 347 1.72 -9.64 36.15
C GLU A 347 2.39 -8.26 36.25
N SER A 348 3.18 -7.90 35.23
CA SER A 348 3.76 -6.57 35.08
C SER A 348 3.00 -5.83 33.98
N ASN A 349 2.44 -4.65 34.29
CA ASN A 349 1.80 -3.75 33.32
C ASN A 349 2.80 -3.07 32.36
N GLU A 350 4.00 -3.60 32.19
CA GLU A 350 5.06 -3.06 31.34
C GLU A 350 5.12 -3.79 30.00
N LEU A 351 5.44 -3.07 28.93
CA LEU A 351 5.69 -3.64 27.60
C LEU A 351 6.77 -4.73 27.68
N ILE A 352 6.41 -5.97 27.33
CA ILE A 352 7.37 -7.08 27.25
C ILE A 352 7.82 -7.22 25.79
N SER A 353 9.07 -6.86 25.54
CA SER A 353 9.74 -7.15 24.27
C SER A 353 10.68 -8.33 24.43
N HIS A 354 10.39 -9.40 23.71
CA HIS A 354 11.10 -10.65 23.72
C HIS A 354 12.27 -10.60 22.73
N GLU A 355 13.49 -10.55 23.26
CA GLU A 355 14.70 -10.79 22.44
C GLU A 355 14.80 -12.28 22.13
N LEU A 356 14.28 -12.73 20.98
CA LEU A 356 14.40 -14.12 20.53
C LEU A 356 15.73 -14.38 19.83
N GLU A 357 16.27 -13.36 19.17
CA GLU A 357 17.55 -13.41 18.46
C GLU A 357 18.27 -12.06 18.62
N THR A 358 19.61 -12.06 18.66
CA THR A 358 20.43 -10.83 18.69
C THR A 358 20.56 -10.23 17.29
N ILE A 359 19.43 -9.97 16.61
CA ILE A 359 19.42 -9.37 15.27
C ILE A 359 19.48 -7.85 15.42
N SER A 360 20.68 -7.29 15.26
CA SER A 360 20.90 -5.84 15.39
C SER A 360 20.82 -5.09 14.06
N ASP A 361 19.90 -5.49 13.19
CA ASP A 361 19.85 -5.07 11.79
C ASP A 361 18.64 -4.23 11.39
N SER A 362 18.81 -3.40 10.37
CA SER A 362 17.74 -2.71 9.63
C SER A 362 16.68 -3.60 8.96
N SER A 363 16.94 -4.91 8.76
CA SER A 363 16.02 -5.82 8.05
C SER A 363 15.10 -6.63 8.96
N VAL A 364 15.06 -6.31 10.26
CA VAL A 364 14.25 -7.02 11.25
C VAL A 364 12.77 -6.71 11.05
N GLN A 365 11.90 -7.70 11.25
CA GLN A 365 10.46 -7.48 11.33
C GLN A 365 10.00 -7.52 12.78
N HIS A 366 9.23 -6.51 13.20
CA HIS A 366 8.58 -6.52 14.50
C HIS A 366 7.26 -7.27 14.42
N ILE A 367 7.03 -8.16 15.38
CA ILE A 367 5.76 -8.87 15.56
C ILE A 367 5.17 -8.41 16.89
N TYR A 368 3.93 -7.93 16.85
CA TYR A 368 3.15 -7.53 18.02
C TYR A 368 2.00 -8.51 18.20
N TYR A 369 1.70 -8.93 19.43
CA TYR A 369 0.63 -9.90 19.67
C TYR A 369 -0.18 -9.63 20.93
N ILE A 370 -1.45 -10.05 20.89
CA ILE A 370 -2.43 -10.01 21.99
C ILE A 370 -3.50 -11.09 21.76
N SER A 371 -4.18 -11.54 22.80
CA SER A 371 -5.34 -12.44 22.69
C SER A 371 -6.34 -12.22 23.82
N ASP A 372 -7.52 -12.83 23.69
CA ASP A 372 -8.54 -12.92 24.74
C ASP A 372 -8.96 -11.54 25.27
N VAL A 373 -9.20 -10.59 24.36
CA VAL A 373 -9.54 -9.20 24.70
C VAL A 373 -10.91 -9.14 25.38
N HIS A 374 -11.90 -9.92 24.91
CA HIS A 374 -13.26 -9.98 25.47
C HIS A 374 -13.89 -8.61 25.72
N ILE A 375 -14.11 -7.82 24.65
CA ILE A 375 -14.59 -6.42 24.74
C ILE A 375 -15.82 -6.28 25.64
N GLU A 376 -16.77 -7.22 25.55
CA GLU A 376 -18.00 -7.25 26.34
C GLU A 376 -17.76 -7.39 27.86
N HIS A 377 -16.60 -7.90 28.27
CA HIS A 377 -16.17 -7.98 29.67
C HIS A 377 -15.30 -6.79 30.09
N GLN A 378 -14.60 -6.17 29.14
CA GLN A 378 -13.70 -5.03 29.40
C GLN A 378 -14.45 -3.70 29.52
N LEU A 379 -15.61 -3.58 28.89
CA LEU A 379 -16.39 -2.34 28.80
C LEU A 379 -17.84 -2.54 29.26
N ASP A 380 -18.40 -1.56 29.97
CA ASP A 380 -19.83 -1.54 30.28
C ASP A 380 -20.64 -0.99 29.09
N LEU A 381 -21.16 -1.92 28.30
CA LEU A 381 -21.92 -1.64 27.07
C LEU A 381 -23.44 -1.50 27.31
N THR A 382 -23.90 -1.61 28.56
CA THR A 382 -25.33 -1.60 28.91
C THR A 382 -25.95 -0.23 28.60
N ASP A 383 -27.09 -0.22 27.92
CA ASP A 383 -27.84 0.99 27.53
C ASP A 383 -27.03 2.03 26.74
N LYS A 384 -25.93 1.63 26.10
CA LYS A 384 -25.09 2.50 25.27
C LYS A 384 -25.58 2.56 23.82
N THR A 385 -25.47 3.74 23.23
CA THR A 385 -25.65 3.94 21.80
C THR A 385 -24.42 3.48 21.02
N LEU A 386 -24.59 3.17 19.72
CA LEU A 386 -23.48 2.74 18.87
C LEU A 386 -22.30 3.74 18.85
N PRO A 387 -22.51 5.07 18.73
CA PRO A 387 -21.40 6.03 18.79
C PRO A 387 -20.65 6.05 20.13
N GLU A 388 -21.33 5.82 21.25
CA GLU A 388 -20.69 5.72 22.57
C GLU A 388 -19.80 4.47 22.64
N ILE A 389 -20.28 3.33 22.15
CA ILE A 389 -19.50 2.09 22.07
C ILE A 389 -18.28 2.29 21.17
N GLU A 390 -18.44 2.89 19.98
CA GLU A 390 -17.32 3.21 19.08
C GLU A 390 -16.26 4.08 19.77
N SER A 391 -16.67 5.08 20.56
CA SER A 391 -15.75 5.93 21.32
C SER A 391 -15.02 5.16 22.42
N MET A 392 -15.73 4.36 23.21
CA MET A 392 -15.13 3.59 24.32
C MET A 392 -14.09 2.58 23.81
N VAL A 393 -14.40 1.88 22.70
CA VAL A 393 -13.46 0.95 22.06
C VAL A 393 -12.27 1.71 21.48
N ALA A 394 -12.48 2.87 20.85
CA ALA A 394 -11.39 3.68 20.31
C ALA A 394 -10.42 4.17 21.41
N ASP A 395 -10.90 4.48 22.61
CA ASP A 395 -10.06 4.87 23.74
C ASP A 395 -9.19 3.71 24.21
N LYS A 396 -9.76 2.51 24.39
CA LYS A 396 -9.02 1.30 24.75
C LYS A 396 -8.03 0.87 23.67
N VAL A 397 -8.38 1.02 22.39
CA VAL A 397 -7.44 0.79 21.29
C VAL A 397 -6.31 1.81 21.28
N SER A 398 -6.59 3.08 21.59
CA SER A 398 -5.56 4.10 21.70
C SER A 398 -4.55 3.78 22.81
N GLU A 399 -5.05 3.23 23.91
CA GLU A 399 -4.22 2.68 24.98
C GLU A 399 -3.32 1.54 24.48
N LEU A 400 -3.91 0.55 23.78
CA LEU A 400 -3.21 -0.60 23.20
C LEU A 400 -2.05 -0.18 22.29
N VAL A 401 -2.29 0.75 21.35
CA VAL A 401 -1.26 1.15 20.38
C VAL A 401 -0.15 2.02 20.96
N ASN A 402 -0.30 2.57 22.18
CA ASN A 402 0.79 3.31 22.84
C ASN A 402 2.02 2.45 23.14
N SER A 403 1.82 1.12 23.17
CA SER A 403 2.90 0.14 23.37
C SER A 403 3.74 -0.11 22.10
N VAL A 404 3.32 0.40 20.94
CA VAL A 404 3.97 0.19 19.64
C VAL A 404 5.09 1.21 19.44
N GLN A 405 6.30 0.73 19.17
CA GLN A 405 7.47 1.59 18.94
C GLN A 405 7.83 1.66 17.46
N ASP A 406 7.99 0.50 16.82
CA ASP A 406 8.41 0.35 15.43
C ASP A 406 7.29 -0.23 14.55
N ARG A 407 7.43 -0.07 13.24
CA ARG A 407 6.49 -0.70 12.28
C ARG A 407 6.63 -2.21 12.30
N GLY A 408 5.50 -2.92 12.29
CA GLY A 408 5.49 -4.37 12.32
C GLY A 408 4.19 -5.00 11.83
N THR A 409 4.07 -6.30 12.10
CA THR A 409 2.87 -7.11 11.88
C THR A 409 2.17 -7.34 13.22
N VAL A 410 0.86 -7.14 13.27
CA VAL A 410 0.03 -7.36 14.47
C VAL A 410 -0.67 -8.70 14.35
N LEU A 411 -0.55 -9.53 15.38
CA LEU A 411 -1.17 -10.84 15.52
C LEU A 411 -2.23 -10.79 16.62
N ILE A 412 -3.44 -11.28 16.33
CA ILE A 412 -4.53 -11.38 17.32
C ILE A 412 -4.96 -12.84 17.41
N ALA A 413 -4.74 -13.47 18.57
CA ALA A 413 -4.94 -14.90 18.77
C ALA A 413 -6.36 -15.27 19.26
N GLY A 414 -7.39 -14.64 18.69
CA GLY A 414 -8.79 -14.92 18.97
C GLY A 414 -9.33 -14.36 20.29
N ASP A 415 -10.63 -14.60 20.52
CA ASP A 415 -11.45 -14.13 21.63
C ASP A 415 -11.39 -12.60 21.79
N VAL A 416 -11.62 -11.86 20.69
CA VAL A 416 -11.73 -10.39 20.74
C VAL A 416 -13.09 -9.97 21.28
N ALA A 417 -14.16 -10.54 20.72
CA ALA A 417 -15.53 -10.34 21.18
C ALA A 417 -16.44 -11.49 20.75
N ASN A 418 -17.59 -11.65 21.42
CA ASN A 418 -18.58 -12.68 21.07
C ASN A 418 -19.48 -12.36 19.87
N SER A 419 -19.31 -11.21 19.20
CA SER A 419 -20.15 -10.76 18.09
C SER A 419 -19.38 -10.00 17.02
N ILE A 420 -19.79 -10.22 15.76
CA ILE A 420 -19.22 -9.59 14.57
C ILE A 420 -19.28 -8.06 14.66
N GLU A 421 -20.35 -7.50 15.23
CA GLU A 421 -20.54 -6.05 15.34
C GLU A 421 -19.48 -5.40 16.24
N LEU A 422 -19.17 -5.99 17.39
CA LEU A 422 -18.14 -5.47 18.30
C LEU A 422 -16.74 -5.64 17.70
N GLU A 423 -16.47 -6.77 17.06
CA GLU A 423 -15.19 -6.96 16.37
C GLU A 423 -14.98 -5.96 15.24
N LYS A 424 -16.01 -5.69 14.42
CA LYS A 424 -15.94 -4.66 13.36
C LYS A 424 -15.52 -3.31 13.94
N ILE A 425 -16.08 -2.91 15.08
CA ILE A 425 -15.73 -1.67 15.76
C ILE A 425 -14.25 -1.69 16.20
N PHE A 426 -13.82 -2.78 16.84
CA PHE A 426 -12.44 -2.96 17.29
C PHE A 426 -11.41 -2.91 16.16
N TYR A 427 -11.55 -3.73 15.12
CA TYR A 427 -10.60 -3.77 14.01
C TYR A 427 -10.59 -2.46 13.22
N LYS A 428 -11.75 -1.79 13.07
CA LYS A 428 -11.84 -0.44 12.48
C LYS A 428 -11.05 0.58 13.30
N ALA A 429 -11.23 0.59 14.62
CA ALA A 429 -10.49 1.47 15.53
C ALA A 429 -8.99 1.17 15.50
N LEU A 430 -8.60 -0.12 15.58
CA LEU A 430 -7.20 -0.56 15.60
C LEU A 430 -6.47 -0.18 14.31
N LYS A 431 -7.08 -0.46 13.15
CA LYS A 431 -6.52 -0.08 11.86
C LYS A 431 -6.35 1.44 11.75
N ALA A 432 -7.33 2.22 12.21
CA ALA A 432 -7.26 3.67 12.20
C ALA A 432 -6.16 4.21 13.13
N ALA A 433 -5.99 3.62 14.31
CA ALA A 433 -4.96 3.99 15.27
C ALA A 433 -3.55 3.67 14.74
N LEU A 434 -3.32 2.45 14.25
CA LEU A 434 -2.02 2.05 13.68
C LEU A 434 -1.66 2.83 12.41
N SER A 435 -2.65 3.13 11.55
CA SER A 435 -2.40 3.92 10.32
C SER A 435 -1.88 5.33 10.62
N ARG A 436 -2.31 5.94 11.75
CA ARG A 436 -1.81 7.24 12.21
C ARG A 436 -0.35 7.17 12.66
N ILE A 437 0.11 6.02 13.15
CA ILE A 437 1.48 5.82 13.64
C ILE A 437 2.42 5.44 12.48
N TRP A 438 1.99 4.59 11.54
CA TRP A 438 2.86 4.01 10.51
C TRP A 438 2.75 4.62 9.10
N ASN A 439 1.91 5.64 8.88
CA ASN A 439 1.74 6.41 7.63
C ASN A 439 1.42 5.62 6.33
N PHE A 440 1.21 4.29 6.37
CA PHE A 440 0.94 3.43 5.21
C PHE A 440 0.24 2.11 5.63
N HIS A 441 0.11 1.14 4.71
CA HIS A 441 -0.52 -0.17 4.89
C HIS A 441 -0.13 -0.87 6.22
N VAL A 442 -1.15 -1.20 7.01
CA VAL A 442 -1.09 -1.90 8.30
C VAL A 442 -1.38 -3.37 8.07
N ASN A 443 -0.51 -4.26 8.57
CA ASN A 443 -0.67 -5.71 8.47
C ASN A 443 -1.22 -6.27 9.81
N ILE A 444 -2.51 -6.60 9.84
CA ILE A 444 -3.17 -7.25 10.98
C ILE A 444 -3.57 -8.65 10.54
N ILE A 445 -3.10 -9.66 11.26
CA ILE A 445 -3.39 -11.07 11.02
C ILE A 445 -4.07 -11.61 12.29
N SER A 446 -5.20 -12.30 12.14
CA SER A 446 -5.92 -12.88 13.27
C SER A 446 -6.36 -14.30 13.01
N VAL A 447 -6.69 -14.98 14.10
CA VAL A 447 -7.50 -16.19 14.13
C VAL A 447 -8.74 -15.90 14.98
N LEU A 448 -9.82 -16.66 14.82
CA LEU A 448 -10.96 -16.58 15.73
C LEU A 448 -10.66 -17.38 17.00
N GLY A 449 -11.37 -17.08 18.08
CA GLY A 449 -11.46 -17.91 19.27
C GLY A 449 -12.80 -18.64 19.35
N ASN A 450 -13.09 -19.24 20.51
CA ASN A 450 -14.33 -19.96 20.70
C ASN A 450 -15.52 -19.03 20.95
N HIS A 451 -15.31 -17.81 21.45
CA HIS A 451 -16.38 -16.84 21.69
C HIS A 451 -16.99 -16.32 20.38
N GLU A 452 -16.18 -16.11 19.35
CA GLU A 452 -16.63 -15.68 18.03
C GLU A 452 -17.56 -16.73 17.38
N LEU A 453 -17.35 -18.01 17.70
CA LEU A 453 -18.17 -19.13 17.22
C LEU A 453 -19.52 -19.25 17.94
N TRP A 454 -19.79 -18.44 18.96
CA TRP A 454 -21.12 -18.38 19.58
C TRP A 454 -22.12 -17.60 18.71
N ASP A 455 -21.68 -16.97 17.62
CA ASP A 455 -22.52 -16.30 16.63
C ASP A 455 -23.45 -15.24 17.26
N GLY A 456 -22.94 -14.49 18.24
CA GLY A 456 -23.72 -13.49 18.99
C GLY A 456 -24.76 -14.07 19.96
N ASP A 457 -24.77 -15.39 20.16
CA ASP A 457 -25.69 -16.09 21.07
C ASP A 457 -24.94 -16.77 22.22
N PRO A 458 -24.49 -16.00 23.22
CA PRO A 458 -23.69 -16.54 24.31
C PRO A 458 -24.49 -17.53 25.20
N MET A 459 -25.82 -17.49 25.14
CA MET A 459 -26.72 -18.42 25.85
C MET A 459 -27.01 -19.71 25.07
N GLY A 460 -26.66 -19.76 23.77
CA GLY A 460 -26.91 -20.91 22.90
C GLY A 460 -28.39 -21.26 22.73
N ILE A 461 -29.29 -20.28 22.78
CA ILE A 461 -30.74 -20.51 22.67
C ILE A 461 -31.19 -20.68 21.22
N SER A 462 -30.48 -20.01 20.31
CA SER A 462 -30.75 -19.95 18.89
C SER A 462 -30.30 -21.22 18.19
N LYS A 463 -30.87 -21.45 17.00
CA LYS A 463 -30.45 -22.57 16.15
C LYS A 463 -29.04 -22.30 15.63
N SER A 464 -28.11 -23.22 15.88
CA SER A 464 -26.75 -23.13 15.37
C SER A 464 -26.70 -23.22 13.84
N ARG A 465 -25.72 -22.51 13.27
CA ARG A 465 -25.34 -22.54 11.86
C ARG A 465 -24.00 -23.26 11.70
N PRO A 466 -23.68 -23.76 10.48
CA PRO A 466 -22.38 -24.39 10.23
C PRO A 466 -21.20 -23.45 10.55
N VAL A 467 -20.16 -23.99 11.19
CA VAL A 467 -18.96 -23.24 11.60
C VAL A 467 -18.31 -22.50 10.43
N ASP A 468 -18.23 -23.13 9.26
CA ASP A 468 -17.64 -22.52 8.06
C ASP A 468 -18.44 -21.30 7.56
N GLU A 469 -19.77 -21.27 7.76
CA GLU A 469 -20.58 -20.09 7.43
C GLU A 469 -20.28 -18.94 8.39
N ILE A 470 -20.14 -19.24 9.69
CA ILE A 470 -19.78 -18.24 10.71
C ILE A 470 -18.40 -17.64 10.39
N ILE A 471 -17.39 -18.48 10.16
CA ILE A 471 -16.03 -18.02 9.81
C ILE A 471 -16.03 -17.15 8.55
N GLU A 472 -16.81 -17.52 7.54
CA GLU A 472 -16.90 -16.75 6.30
C GLU A 472 -17.62 -15.40 6.51
N ASP A 473 -18.59 -15.32 7.42
CA ASP A 473 -19.22 -14.05 7.82
C ASP A 473 -18.19 -13.11 8.48
N TYR A 474 -17.35 -13.61 9.40
CA TYR A 474 -16.23 -12.85 9.95
C TYR A 474 -15.23 -12.44 8.87
N ARG A 475 -14.85 -13.35 7.96
CA ARG A 475 -13.92 -13.05 6.87
C ARG A 475 -14.42 -11.94 5.93
N LYS A 476 -15.73 -11.86 5.68
CA LYS A 476 -16.35 -10.79 4.88
C LYS A 476 -16.51 -9.49 5.66
N ALA A 477 -16.76 -9.61 6.96
CA ALA A 477 -16.99 -8.49 7.86
C ALA A 477 -15.72 -7.69 8.16
N LEU A 478 -14.59 -8.38 8.33
CA LEU A 478 -13.37 -7.80 8.85
C LEU A 478 -12.41 -7.40 7.73
N TYR A 479 -11.64 -6.34 7.98
CA TYR A 479 -10.68 -5.77 7.01
C TYR A 479 -9.24 -6.25 7.22
N ASN A 480 -9.03 -7.27 8.05
CA ASN A 480 -7.75 -7.88 8.37
C ASN A 480 -7.60 -9.26 7.71
N THR A 481 -6.40 -9.84 7.79
CA THR A 481 -6.16 -11.20 7.31
C THR A 481 -6.59 -12.20 8.37
N LEU A 482 -7.78 -12.77 8.22
CA LEU A 482 -8.25 -13.88 9.05
C LEU A 482 -7.71 -15.20 8.49
N LEU A 483 -7.05 -16.00 9.33
CA LEU A 483 -6.51 -17.32 9.01
C LEU A 483 -7.33 -18.41 9.69
N GLU A 484 -7.67 -19.46 8.94
CA GLU A 484 -8.25 -20.69 9.48
C GLU A 484 -7.79 -21.91 8.67
N ASN A 485 -6.85 -22.68 9.23
CA ASN A 485 -6.10 -23.73 8.52
C ASN A 485 -5.30 -23.20 7.32
N GLU A 486 -4.80 -21.97 7.41
CA GLU A 486 -4.14 -21.27 6.29
C GLU A 486 -2.71 -20.89 6.63
N LEU A 487 -1.86 -20.85 5.60
CA LEU A 487 -0.48 -20.40 5.70
C LEU A 487 -0.34 -19.02 5.05
N TYR A 488 0.01 -18.02 5.83
CA TYR A 488 0.37 -16.70 5.35
C TYR A 488 1.88 -16.60 5.14
N ILE A 489 2.29 -16.09 3.98
CA ILE A 489 3.70 -15.88 3.65
C ILE A 489 3.95 -14.47 3.10
N GLU A 490 5.10 -13.91 3.45
CA GLU A 490 5.69 -12.79 2.71
C GLU A 490 6.79 -13.31 1.79
N TYR A 491 6.47 -13.52 0.53
CA TYR A 491 7.40 -14.06 -0.45
C TYR A 491 8.39 -12.99 -0.93
N LYS A 492 9.70 -13.22 -0.69
CA LYS A 492 10.82 -12.36 -1.13
C LYS A 492 10.67 -10.85 -0.81
N ARG A 493 9.97 -10.51 0.28
CA ARG A 493 9.59 -9.12 0.65
C ARG A 493 8.85 -8.35 -0.46
N GLN A 494 8.15 -9.04 -1.34
CA GLN A 494 7.48 -8.43 -2.49
C GLN A 494 5.97 -8.66 -2.49
N ARG A 495 5.54 -9.89 -2.21
CA ARG A 495 4.13 -10.28 -2.27
C ARG A 495 3.75 -11.03 -1.01
N SER A 496 2.64 -10.62 -0.41
CA SER A 496 2.01 -11.36 0.67
C SER A 496 0.95 -12.28 0.08
N VAL A 497 0.95 -13.55 0.49
CA VAL A 497 0.01 -14.57 -0.01
C VAL A 497 -0.54 -15.37 1.14
N ARG A 498 -1.82 -15.73 1.03
CA ARG A 498 -2.48 -16.72 1.88
C ARG A 498 -2.67 -18.00 1.06
N ILE A 499 -2.20 -19.12 1.59
CA ILE A 499 -2.33 -20.44 1.00
C ILE A 499 -3.39 -21.19 1.81
N ASP A 500 -4.48 -21.58 1.14
CA ASP A 500 -5.59 -22.29 1.79
C ASP A 500 -5.26 -23.75 2.16
N GLU A 501 -6.02 -24.32 3.10
CA GLU A 501 -5.89 -25.70 3.60
C GLU A 501 -5.73 -26.70 2.45
N LYS A 502 -6.63 -26.65 1.47
CA LYS A 502 -6.64 -27.57 0.33
C LYS A 502 -5.34 -27.47 -0.46
N THR A 503 -4.89 -26.26 -0.76
CA THR A 503 -3.68 -26.00 -1.54
C THR A 503 -2.42 -26.42 -0.78
N ILE A 504 -2.37 -26.24 0.54
CA ILE A 504 -1.26 -26.74 1.38
C ILE A 504 -1.17 -28.27 1.30
N LEU A 505 -2.30 -28.95 1.48
CA LEU A 505 -2.34 -30.41 1.54
C LEU A 505 -2.06 -31.06 0.18
N GLU A 506 -2.57 -30.46 -0.92
CA GLU A 506 -2.35 -30.93 -2.29
C GLU A 506 -0.96 -30.57 -2.85
N ALA A 507 -0.23 -29.64 -2.23
CA ALA A 507 1.07 -29.18 -2.71
C ALA A 507 2.13 -30.30 -2.70
N ASP A 508 2.99 -30.30 -3.73
CA ASP A 508 4.24 -31.06 -3.69
C ASP A 508 5.12 -30.54 -2.55
N PRO A 509 5.65 -31.41 -1.67
CA PRO A 509 6.48 -30.97 -0.55
C PRO A 509 7.69 -30.13 -0.96
N ASN A 510 8.34 -30.44 -2.09
CA ASN A 510 9.53 -29.71 -2.51
C ASN A 510 9.16 -28.32 -3.04
N GLU A 511 8.04 -28.19 -3.77
CA GLU A 511 7.56 -26.90 -4.26
C GLU A 511 7.16 -25.97 -3.10
N LEU A 512 6.46 -26.50 -2.08
CA LEU A 512 6.10 -25.74 -0.89
C LEU A 512 7.33 -25.38 -0.04
N SER A 513 8.28 -26.32 0.11
CA SER A 513 9.54 -26.06 0.83
C SER A 513 10.32 -24.91 0.19
N GLU A 514 10.45 -24.91 -1.14
CA GLU A 514 11.11 -23.81 -1.87
C GLU A 514 10.39 -22.47 -1.69
N ILE A 515 9.06 -22.46 -1.58
CA ILE A 515 8.30 -21.24 -1.30
C ILE A 515 8.58 -20.75 0.14
N CYS A 516 8.57 -21.65 1.12
CA CYS A 516 8.88 -21.34 2.51
C CYS A 516 10.31 -20.81 2.67
N GLU A 517 11.31 -21.46 2.05
CA GLU A 517 12.71 -21.02 2.04
C GLU A 517 12.89 -19.58 1.53
N LYS A 518 12.07 -19.19 0.54
CA LYS A 518 12.09 -17.87 -0.10
C LYS A 518 11.21 -16.82 0.60
N SER A 519 10.52 -17.20 1.66
CA SER A 519 9.60 -16.34 2.40
C SER A 519 10.28 -15.70 3.60
N THR A 520 10.06 -14.40 3.80
CA THR A 520 10.65 -13.60 4.87
C THR A 520 9.79 -13.49 6.12
N LEU A 521 8.55 -14.01 6.05
CA LEU A 521 7.63 -14.17 7.16
C LEU A 521 6.73 -15.35 6.81
N ILE A 522 6.55 -16.29 7.74
CA ILE A 522 5.69 -17.47 7.58
C ILE A 522 4.84 -17.60 8.84
N ILE A 523 3.51 -17.55 8.67
CA ILE A 523 2.55 -17.66 9.76
C ILE A 523 1.53 -18.73 9.41
N LEU A 524 1.48 -19.80 10.19
CA LEU A 524 0.43 -20.80 10.13
C LEU A 524 -0.66 -20.43 11.15
N GLY A 525 -1.91 -20.27 10.70
CA GLY A 525 -2.99 -19.76 11.55
C GLY A 525 -4.26 -20.61 11.51
N GLY A 526 -4.89 -20.78 12.67
CA GLY A 526 -6.26 -21.30 12.82
C GLY A 526 -6.72 -21.35 14.27
N ILE A 527 -7.98 -21.70 14.52
CA ILE A 527 -8.54 -21.76 15.88
C ILE A 527 -7.80 -22.81 16.73
N GLY A 528 -7.44 -23.93 16.11
CA GLY A 528 -6.79 -25.06 16.76
C GLY A 528 -7.77 -26.00 17.46
N PHE A 529 -8.99 -25.57 17.81
CA PHE A 529 -10.03 -26.42 18.43
C PHE A 529 -9.55 -27.19 19.70
N SER A 530 -10.38 -28.10 20.23
CA SER A 530 -10.18 -28.74 21.55
C SER A 530 -10.32 -30.26 21.57
N GLY A 531 -10.26 -30.91 20.41
CA GLY A 531 -10.60 -32.32 20.23
C GLY A 531 -9.71 -33.32 20.98
N LEU A 532 -8.48 -32.95 21.34
CA LEU A 532 -7.61 -33.81 22.18
C LEU A 532 -7.70 -33.48 23.67
N ASN A 533 -8.35 -32.39 24.06
CA ASN A 533 -8.50 -32.02 25.46
C ASN A 533 -9.54 -32.92 26.14
N PRO A 534 -9.20 -33.69 27.18
CA PRO A 534 -10.15 -34.61 27.80
C PRO A 534 -11.17 -33.90 28.71
N VAL A 535 -10.92 -32.66 29.10
CA VAL A 535 -11.71 -31.94 30.11
C VAL A 535 -12.38 -30.72 29.52
N PHE A 536 -11.65 -29.83 28.87
CA PHE A 536 -12.17 -28.54 28.40
C PHE A 536 -12.32 -28.57 26.87
N ASN A 537 -13.44 -29.13 26.40
CA ASN A 537 -13.75 -29.33 24.99
C ASN A 537 -15.24 -29.06 24.69
N ALA A 538 -15.69 -29.37 23.47
CA ALA A 538 -17.09 -29.17 23.06
C ALA A 538 -18.14 -29.80 24.01
N THR A 539 -17.85 -30.95 24.66
CA THR A 539 -18.79 -31.59 25.61
C THR A 539 -19.08 -30.75 26.85
N MET A 540 -18.15 -29.86 27.23
CA MET A 540 -18.33 -28.89 28.32
C MET A 540 -19.04 -27.61 27.87
N GLY A 541 -19.53 -27.56 26.63
CA GLY A 541 -20.23 -26.40 26.07
C GLY A 541 -19.29 -25.25 25.69
N LEU A 542 -18.01 -25.54 25.41
CA LEU A 542 -17.00 -24.56 25.01
C LEU A 542 -17.43 -23.72 23.80
N TYR A 543 -18.03 -24.40 22.82
CA TYR A 543 -18.59 -23.82 21.59
C TYR A 543 -20.11 -23.71 21.62
N ARG A 544 -20.72 -23.77 22.82
CA ARG A 544 -22.18 -23.81 23.02
C ARG A 544 -22.83 -24.91 22.16
N ASN A 545 -23.81 -24.55 21.35
CA ASN A 545 -24.53 -25.47 20.47
C ASN A 545 -23.99 -25.46 19.03
N THR A 546 -22.89 -24.73 18.76
CA THR A 546 -22.32 -24.58 17.43
C THR A 546 -21.54 -25.81 16.98
N ILE A 547 -20.82 -26.47 17.89
CA ILE A 547 -19.92 -27.58 17.57
C ILE A 547 -20.22 -28.79 18.46
N THR A 548 -20.31 -29.98 17.86
CA THR A 548 -20.40 -31.25 18.59
C THR A 548 -19.01 -31.78 18.97
N ALA A 549 -18.96 -32.73 19.91
CA ALA A 549 -17.70 -33.38 20.29
C ALA A 549 -17.00 -34.06 19.10
N GLU A 550 -17.76 -34.68 18.20
CA GLU A 550 -17.24 -35.33 17.01
C GLU A 550 -16.66 -34.32 16.01
N GLU A 551 -17.36 -33.20 15.78
CA GLU A 551 -16.87 -32.13 14.91
C GLU A 551 -15.62 -31.44 15.49
N ASP A 552 -15.56 -31.23 16.82
CA ASP A 552 -14.38 -30.69 17.50
C ASP A 552 -13.12 -31.55 17.27
N ILE A 553 -13.28 -32.88 17.40
CA ILE A 553 -12.22 -33.85 17.11
C ILE A 553 -11.80 -33.80 15.64
N GLU A 554 -12.76 -33.76 14.71
CA GLU A 554 -12.48 -33.70 13.28
C GLU A 554 -11.74 -32.40 12.90
N ARG A 555 -12.19 -31.26 13.41
CA ARG A 555 -11.60 -29.95 13.15
C ARG A 555 -10.18 -29.83 13.73
N SER A 556 -9.95 -30.35 14.93
CA SER A 556 -8.61 -30.43 15.54
C SER A 556 -7.66 -31.25 14.66
N LYS A 557 -8.14 -32.40 14.15
CA LYS A 557 -7.36 -33.25 13.25
C LYS A 557 -7.05 -32.59 11.91
N ARG A 558 -7.96 -31.75 11.38
CA ARG A 558 -7.72 -30.96 10.16
C ARG A 558 -6.54 -30.01 10.35
N PHE A 559 -6.55 -29.20 11.42
CA PHE A 559 -5.44 -28.29 11.72
C PHE A 559 -4.13 -29.06 11.96
N GLN A 560 -4.18 -30.18 12.70
CA GLN A 560 -3.02 -31.05 12.90
C GLN A 560 -2.40 -31.51 11.58
N THR A 561 -3.23 -31.93 10.62
CA THR A 561 -2.75 -32.42 9.31
C THR A 561 -2.06 -31.32 8.52
N VAL A 562 -2.60 -30.10 8.55
CA VAL A 562 -1.95 -28.92 7.94
C VAL A 562 -0.64 -28.60 8.64
N TYR A 563 -0.62 -28.60 9.97
CA TYR A 563 0.58 -28.39 10.77
C TYR A 563 1.69 -29.38 10.41
N GLU A 564 1.39 -30.68 10.35
CA GLU A 564 2.36 -31.73 10.00
C GLU A 564 2.91 -31.56 8.58
N LYS A 565 2.05 -31.18 7.62
CA LYS A 565 2.46 -30.87 6.24
C LYS A 565 3.40 -29.67 6.18
N VAL A 566 3.10 -28.59 6.90
CA VAL A 566 3.97 -27.40 6.97
C VAL A 566 5.26 -27.75 7.71
N LEU A 567 5.20 -28.55 8.77
CA LEU A 567 6.38 -29.01 9.51
C LEU A 567 7.33 -29.78 8.60
N GLN A 568 6.81 -30.68 7.76
CA GLN A 568 7.60 -31.39 6.75
C GLN A 568 8.31 -30.45 5.76
N CYS A 569 7.69 -29.32 5.41
CA CYS A 569 8.19 -28.44 4.35
C CYS A 569 8.97 -27.22 4.87
N ALA A 570 8.84 -26.87 6.15
CA ALA A 570 9.37 -25.66 6.76
C ALA A 570 10.07 -25.91 8.11
N GLU A 571 10.59 -27.13 8.32
CA GLU A 571 11.17 -27.59 9.59
C GLU A 571 12.27 -26.67 10.12
N PHE A 572 13.11 -26.17 9.22
CA PHE A 572 14.30 -25.36 9.54
C PHE A 572 14.05 -23.85 9.40
N GLN A 573 12.87 -23.45 8.92
CA GLN A 573 12.48 -22.06 8.76
C GLN A 573 11.80 -21.55 10.04
N ARG A 574 11.83 -20.23 10.22
CA ARG A 574 11.11 -19.57 11.31
C ARG A 574 9.62 -19.47 10.96
N VAL A 575 8.81 -20.39 11.45
CA VAL A 575 7.35 -20.35 11.34
C VAL A 575 6.75 -19.84 12.65
N ILE A 576 5.79 -18.93 12.55
CA ILE A 576 4.94 -18.52 13.67
C ILE A 576 3.65 -19.35 13.59
N VAL A 577 3.39 -20.16 14.61
CA VAL A 577 2.13 -20.90 14.74
C VAL A 577 1.20 -20.07 15.61
N LEU A 578 0.20 -19.46 14.99
CA LEU A 578 -0.81 -18.64 15.67
C LEU A 578 -2.08 -19.46 15.82
N THR A 579 -2.36 -19.92 17.03
CA THR A 579 -3.61 -20.61 17.35
C THR A 579 -4.38 -19.92 18.45
N HIS A 580 -5.69 -20.15 18.56
CA HIS A 580 -6.40 -19.70 19.75
C HIS A 580 -6.15 -20.67 20.91
N THR A 581 -6.34 -21.98 20.68
CA THR A 581 -6.10 -23.00 21.71
C THR A 581 -4.63 -23.47 21.75
N GLN A 582 -4.17 -23.99 22.90
CA GLN A 582 -2.81 -24.53 23.05
C GLN A 582 -2.61 -25.75 22.15
N MET A 583 -1.37 -26.00 21.71
CA MET A 583 -1.03 -27.13 20.82
C MET A 583 -1.50 -28.49 21.35
N GLU A 584 -1.42 -28.71 22.68
CA GLU A 584 -1.87 -29.94 23.34
C GLU A 584 -3.37 -30.24 23.15
N ASN A 585 -4.17 -29.26 22.72
CA ASN A 585 -5.59 -29.44 22.41
C ASN A 585 -5.82 -30.10 21.04
N TRP A 586 -4.84 -30.09 20.15
CA TRP A 586 -5.00 -30.55 18.76
C TRP A 586 -3.83 -31.33 18.16
N SER A 587 -2.69 -31.39 18.84
CA SER A 587 -1.55 -32.23 18.45
C SER A 587 -0.86 -32.83 19.67
N ASN A 588 -0.32 -34.04 19.49
CA ASN A 588 0.55 -34.72 20.45
C ASN A 588 2.04 -34.60 20.06
N ALA A 589 2.37 -33.82 19.03
CA ALA A 589 3.74 -33.63 18.58
C ALA A 589 4.56 -32.83 19.61
N GLU A 590 5.89 -32.93 19.53
CA GLU A 590 6.77 -32.01 20.25
C GLU A 590 6.82 -30.65 19.53
N TYR A 591 7.09 -29.59 20.30
CA TYR A 591 7.31 -28.26 19.73
C TYR A 591 8.60 -28.26 18.89
N ASN A 592 8.56 -27.63 17.72
CA ASN A 592 9.73 -27.42 16.90
C ASN A 592 10.55 -26.24 17.47
N PRO A 593 11.85 -26.43 17.81
CA PRO A 593 12.70 -25.38 18.37
C PRO A 593 12.95 -24.18 17.44
N ASN A 594 12.79 -24.35 16.13
CA ASN A 594 12.95 -23.27 15.15
C ASN A 594 11.69 -22.39 15.04
N TRP A 595 10.58 -22.78 15.65
CA TRP A 595 9.26 -22.15 15.49
C TRP A 595 8.86 -21.34 16.73
N VAL A 596 7.93 -20.40 16.55
CA VAL A 596 7.36 -19.59 17.64
C VAL A 596 5.87 -19.88 17.70
N TYR A 597 5.39 -20.33 18.85
CA TYR A 597 3.98 -20.67 19.05
C TYR A 597 3.31 -19.57 19.86
N ILE A 598 2.17 -19.06 19.38
CA ILE A 598 1.39 -18.01 20.06
C ILE A 598 -0.03 -18.53 20.25
N ASN A 599 -0.54 -18.48 21.49
CA ASN A 599 -1.90 -18.94 21.79
C ASN A 599 -2.55 -18.21 22.98
N GLY A 600 -3.87 -18.27 23.03
CA GLY A 600 -4.74 -17.65 24.03
C GLY A 600 -5.54 -18.67 24.86
N HIS A 601 -6.84 -18.42 25.01
CA HIS A 601 -7.90 -19.32 25.51
C HIS A 601 -7.97 -19.53 27.03
N THR A 602 -6.84 -19.59 27.73
CA THR A 602 -6.84 -19.96 29.16
C THR A 602 -7.06 -18.80 30.10
N HIS A 603 -6.89 -17.56 29.60
CA HIS A 603 -6.77 -16.33 30.37
C HIS A 603 -5.64 -16.38 31.41
N GLN A 604 -4.68 -17.30 31.22
CA GLN A 604 -3.58 -17.55 32.14
C GLN A 604 -2.26 -17.33 31.42
N ASN A 605 -1.62 -16.21 31.75
CA ASN A 605 -0.36 -15.83 31.14
C ASN A 605 0.76 -16.83 31.45
N SER A 606 1.39 -17.38 30.40
CA SER A 606 2.54 -18.27 30.53
C SER A 606 3.53 -18.12 29.38
N LEU A 607 4.80 -18.41 29.67
CA LEU A 607 5.91 -18.35 28.72
C LEU A 607 6.74 -19.62 28.83
N ILE A 608 7.01 -20.27 27.70
CA ILE A 608 7.97 -21.37 27.61
C ILE A 608 9.12 -20.92 26.72
N ARG A 609 10.32 -20.88 27.28
CA ARG A 609 11.58 -20.77 26.53
C ARG A 609 12.53 -21.85 27.02
N LYS A 610 12.97 -22.71 26.12
CA LYS A 610 13.97 -23.75 26.41
C LYS A 610 15.30 -23.40 25.75
N ASP A 611 16.38 -23.98 26.27
CA ASP A 611 17.74 -23.79 25.72
C ASP A 611 17.89 -24.34 24.29
N ASP A 612 17.01 -25.25 23.87
CA ASP A 612 16.98 -25.80 22.52
C ASP A 612 16.41 -24.82 21.46
N GLY A 613 15.82 -23.69 21.88
CA GLY A 613 15.18 -22.70 21.00
C GLY A 613 13.65 -22.68 21.07
N THR A 614 13.02 -23.72 21.63
CA THR A 614 11.55 -23.83 21.76
C THR A 614 10.97 -22.60 22.43
N THR A 615 10.04 -21.92 21.74
CA THR A 615 9.39 -20.69 22.19
C THR A 615 7.87 -20.80 22.10
N VAL A 616 7.18 -20.70 23.25
CA VAL A 616 5.71 -20.64 23.32
C VAL A 616 5.30 -19.40 24.12
N LEU A 617 4.54 -18.51 23.47
CA LEU A 617 4.08 -17.22 23.98
C LEU A 617 2.57 -17.28 24.21
N SER A 618 2.17 -17.37 25.48
CA SER A 618 0.77 -17.28 25.91
C SER A 618 0.64 -16.25 27.02
N ASP A 619 1.46 -15.20 26.99
CA ASP A 619 1.75 -14.27 28.08
C ASP A 619 1.11 -12.88 27.90
N ASN A 620 0.17 -12.74 26.96
CA ASN A 620 -0.61 -11.52 26.73
C ASN A 620 -2.10 -11.78 26.49
N GLN A 621 -2.70 -12.61 27.35
CA GLN A 621 -4.14 -12.89 27.39
C GLN A 621 -4.82 -11.90 28.35
N VAL A 622 -5.74 -11.06 27.85
CA VAL A 622 -6.38 -10.03 28.69
C VAL A 622 -7.37 -10.67 29.67
N GLY A 623 -8.23 -11.55 29.16
CA GLY A 623 -9.26 -12.28 29.91
C GLY A 623 -10.46 -11.42 30.30
N TYR A 624 -11.29 -11.94 31.21
CA TYR A 624 -12.57 -11.31 31.58
C TYR A 624 -12.46 -10.16 32.58
N VAL A 625 -11.33 -10.00 33.28
CA VAL A 625 -11.17 -8.92 34.25
C VAL A 625 -10.72 -7.66 33.49
N PRO A 626 -11.39 -6.50 33.65
CA PRO A 626 -10.95 -5.26 33.03
C PRO A 626 -9.49 -4.93 33.36
N LYS A 627 -8.66 -4.78 32.33
CA LYS A 627 -7.22 -4.51 32.45
C LYS A 627 -6.77 -3.46 31.44
N ASN A 628 -5.55 -2.97 31.66
CA ASN A 628 -4.89 -2.13 30.66
C ASN A 628 -4.48 -2.97 29.44
N TRP A 629 -4.59 -2.39 28.24
CA TRP A 629 -4.26 -3.08 27.00
C TRP A 629 -2.88 -2.66 26.50
N HIS A 630 -2.05 -3.63 26.16
CA HIS A 630 -0.77 -3.42 25.47
C HIS A 630 -0.47 -4.60 24.56
N PHE A 631 0.42 -4.40 23.58
CA PHE A 631 1.01 -5.50 22.83
C PHE A 631 2.23 -6.02 23.59
N ASN A 632 2.44 -7.33 23.56
CA ASN A 632 3.77 -7.89 23.69
C ASN A 632 4.40 -7.98 22.30
N SER A 633 5.73 -8.02 22.23
CA SER A 633 6.41 -8.02 20.94
C SER A 633 7.63 -8.91 20.92
N PHE A 634 8.01 -9.36 19.72
CA PHE A 634 9.31 -9.96 19.44
C PHE A 634 9.75 -9.57 18.03
N THR A 635 10.94 -10.02 17.65
CA THR A 635 11.51 -9.75 16.34
C THR A 635 11.84 -11.04 15.60
N VAL A 636 11.67 -11.01 14.28
CA VAL A 636 12.09 -12.09 13.37
C VAL A 636 12.98 -11.54 12.26
N SER A 637 13.84 -12.38 11.71
CA SER A 637 14.64 -12.03 10.53
C SER A 637 13.71 -11.80 9.33
N GLY A 638 13.71 -10.59 8.77
CA GLY A 638 13.01 -10.28 7.53
C GLY A 638 13.85 -10.53 6.28
N ARG A 639 14.81 -11.47 6.33
CA ARG A 639 15.78 -11.71 5.26
C ARG A 639 15.53 -12.98 4.49
N TYR A 640 15.82 -12.90 3.21
CA TYR A 640 15.99 -14.03 2.32
C TYR A 640 17.26 -13.81 1.48
N ASP A 641 18.13 -14.80 1.43
CA ASP A 641 19.37 -14.76 0.65
C ASP A 641 19.33 -15.83 -0.46
N PRO A 642 19.16 -15.45 -1.75
CA PRO A 642 19.11 -16.39 -2.87
C PRO A 642 20.42 -17.13 -3.14
N PHE A 643 21.52 -16.72 -2.51
CA PHE A 643 22.86 -17.31 -2.67
C PHE A 643 23.35 -18.01 -1.41
N TYR A 644 22.49 -18.20 -0.41
CA TYR A 644 22.87 -18.78 0.89
C TYR A 644 23.56 -20.14 0.75
N ASP A 645 23.01 -21.03 -0.07
CA ASP A 645 23.54 -22.39 -0.29
C ASP A 645 24.67 -22.47 -1.34
N TRP A 646 25.04 -21.35 -1.97
CA TRP A 646 26.13 -21.36 -2.94
C TRP A 646 27.45 -21.53 -2.21
N GLU A 647 28.38 -22.29 -2.78
CA GLU A 647 29.73 -22.38 -2.22
C GLU A 647 30.47 -21.04 -2.35
N ASP A 648 31.64 -20.93 -1.73
CA ASP A 648 32.53 -19.80 -1.96
C ASP A 648 33.02 -19.80 -3.41
N GLY A 649 32.94 -18.65 -4.08
CA GLY A 649 33.39 -18.53 -5.46
C GLY A 649 33.07 -17.19 -6.12
N ILE A 650 33.46 -17.11 -7.39
CA ILE A 650 33.16 -16.02 -8.31
C ILE A 650 32.13 -16.52 -9.32
N TYR A 651 30.96 -15.88 -9.34
CA TYR A 651 29.82 -16.32 -10.13
C TYR A 651 29.37 -15.26 -11.09
N HIS A 652 29.08 -15.65 -12.33
CA HIS A 652 28.33 -14.81 -13.25
C HIS A 652 26.85 -14.85 -12.86
N ILE A 653 26.25 -13.67 -12.60
CA ILE A 653 24.85 -13.55 -12.18
C ILE A 653 24.05 -12.69 -13.17
N ARG A 654 22.73 -12.81 -13.11
CA ARG A 654 21.81 -11.98 -13.90
C ARG A 654 21.38 -10.73 -13.12
N PRO A 655 20.93 -9.65 -13.80
CA PRO A 655 20.42 -8.46 -13.13
C PRO A 655 19.27 -8.73 -12.15
N ASN A 656 18.36 -9.66 -12.47
CA ASN A 656 17.26 -10.03 -11.58
C ASN A 656 17.78 -10.72 -10.30
N GLN A 657 18.82 -11.56 -10.37
CA GLN A 657 19.42 -12.17 -9.19
C GLN A 657 20.11 -11.14 -8.28
N TYR A 658 20.78 -10.14 -8.86
CA TYR A 658 21.32 -9.00 -8.10
C TYR A 658 20.21 -8.22 -7.38
N ILE A 659 19.11 -7.91 -8.09
CA ILE A 659 17.95 -7.22 -7.52
C ILE A 659 17.30 -8.06 -6.42
N ASP A 660 17.12 -9.37 -6.66
CA ASP A 660 16.48 -10.30 -5.72
C ASP A 660 17.28 -10.40 -4.42
N PHE A 661 18.60 -10.56 -4.50
CA PHE A 661 19.46 -10.57 -3.32
C PHE A 661 19.36 -9.28 -2.52
N ASN A 662 19.52 -8.12 -3.17
CA ASN A 662 19.49 -6.85 -2.45
C ASN A 662 18.13 -6.65 -1.77
N ARG A 663 17.02 -6.91 -2.46
CA ARG A 663 15.68 -6.83 -1.87
C ARG A 663 15.50 -7.81 -0.72
N GLY A 664 15.90 -9.08 -0.92
CA GLY A 664 15.79 -10.15 0.05
C GLY A 664 16.58 -9.87 1.33
N CYS A 665 17.78 -9.29 1.22
CA CYS A 665 18.58 -8.86 2.38
C CYS A 665 18.13 -7.51 2.98
N GLY A 666 17.04 -6.92 2.46
CA GLY A 666 16.49 -5.64 2.92
C GLY A 666 17.27 -4.40 2.51
N ILE A 667 18.05 -4.51 1.45
CA ILE A 667 18.88 -3.44 0.93
C ILE A 667 18.17 -2.67 -0.20
N VAL A 668 17.94 -1.39 0.03
CA VAL A 668 17.46 -0.47 -1.00
C VAL A 668 18.56 -0.19 -2.02
N ILE A 669 18.23 -0.33 -3.30
CA ILE A 669 19.11 0.00 -4.43
C ILE A 669 18.43 0.99 -5.38
N SER A 670 19.25 1.77 -6.09
CA SER A 670 18.78 2.54 -7.24
C SER A 670 18.38 1.59 -8.37
N SER A 671 17.47 2.02 -9.26
CA SER A 671 17.02 1.16 -10.36
C SER A 671 18.22 0.69 -11.21
N PHE A 672 18.40 -0.61 -11.33
CA PHE A 672 19.50 -1.21 -12.08
C PHE A 672 19.04 -1.56 -13.50
N LYS A 673 19.40 -0.72 -14.49
CA LYS A 673 19.09 -0.92 -15.92
C LYS A 673 20.33 -0.91 -16.81
N ARG A 674 21.48 -1.28 -16.25
CA ARG A 674 22.78 -1.23 -16.94
C ARG A 674 23.07 -2.55 -17.67
N GLY A 675 23.77 -2.45 -18.79
CA GLY A 675 24.34 -3.59 -19.51
C GLY A 675 25.75 -3.93 -19.04
N GLY A 676 26.23 -5.13 -19.38
CA GLY A 676 27.54 -5.66 -18.98
C GLY A 676 27.42 -7.01 -18.29
N GLU A 677 28.55 -7.66 -18.02
CA GLU A 677 28.63 -8.92 -17.28
C GLU A 677 28.59 -8.63 -15.79
N LEU A 678 27.68 -9.27 -15.06
CA LEU A 678 27.55 -9.10 -13.62
C LEU A 678 28.21 -10.26 -12.89
N TYR A 679 28.98 -9.93 -11.86
CA TYR A 679 29.64 -10.92 -11.02
C TYR A 679 29.23 -10.77 -9.56
N LEU A 680 29.04 -11.92 -8.90
CA LEU A 680 28.96 -12.08 -7.46
C LEU A 680 30.23 -12.75 -6.96
N LEU A 681 30.84 -12.19 -5.92
CA LEU A 681 31.86 -12.84 -5.12
C LEU A 681 31.22 -13.25 -3.80
N LYS A 682 31.32 -14.53 -3.47
CA LYS A 682 30.94 -15.07 -2.16
C LYS A 682 32.17 -15.69 -1.50
N ARG A 683 32.54 -15.22 -0.30
CA ARG A 683 33.66 -15.78 0.47
C ARG A 683 33.40 -15.65 1.96
N ASP A 684 33.42 -16.76 2.71
CA ASP A 684 33.21 -16.75 4.17
C ASP A 684 31.93 -15.96 4.59
N GLY A 685 30.83 -16.20 3.85
CA GLY A 685 29.55 -15.51 4.05
C GLY A 685 29.54 -14.02 3.74
N ALA A 686 30.62 -13.47 3.16
CA ALA A 686 30.68 -12.10 2.65
C ALA A 686 30.33 -12.04 1.17
N TYR A 687 29.64 -10.97 0.77
CA TYR A 687 29.20 -10.74 -0.60
C TYR A 687 29.78 -9.46 -1.19
N MET A 688 30.20 -9.52 -2.45
CA MET A 688 30.63 -8.35 -3.23
C MET A 688 30.15 -8.47 -4.67
N PHE A 689 29.73 -7.36 -5.29
CA PHE A 689 29.14 -7.38 -6.62
C PHE A 689 29.91 -6.48 -7.58
N PHE A 690 30.10 -6.96 -8.81
CA PHE A 690 30.81 -6.24 -9.86
C PHE A 690 30.02 -6.20 -11.16
N LEU A 691 30.24 -5.14 -11.93
CA LEU A 691 29.84 -5.00 -13.32
C LEU A 691 31.10 -4.91 -14.17
N LYS A 692 31.19 -5.71 -15.22
CA LYS A 692 32.29 -5.69 -16.18
C LYS A 692 31.76 -5.29 -17.56
N ASP A 693 32.35 -4.24 -18.11
CA ASP A 693 32.20 -3.87 -19.51
C ASP A 693 33.59 -3.83 -20.19
N LYS A 694 34.01 -2.68 -20.72
CA LYS A 694 35.40 -2.34 -21.03
C LYS A 694 36.28 -2.25 -19.78
N ASN A 695 35.73 -1.88 -18.63
CA ASN A 695 36.43 -1.86 -17.34
C ASN A 695 35.67 -2.69 -16.30
N LEU A 696 36.31 -2.97 -15.17
CA LEU A 696 35.69 -3.57 -14.00
C LEU A 696 35.20 -2.47 -13.04
N TYR A 697 33.97 -2.60 -12.54
CA TYR A 697 33.38 -1.69 -11.57
C TYR A 697 32.76 -2.46 -10.41
N MET A 698 33.02 -2.01 -9.19
CA MET A 698 32.31 -2.45 -7.99
C MET A 698 30.93 -1.80 -7.91
N LEU A 699 29.93 -2.54 -7.43
CA LEU A 699 28.56 -2.05 -7.27
C LEU A 699 28.24 -1.61 -5.84
N GLU A 700 27.84 -0.34 -5.70
CA GLU A 700 27.30 0.26 -4.47
C GLU A 700 25.80 0.53 -4.66
N GLY A 701 24.97 -0.51 -4.45
CA GLY A 701 23.50 -0.37 -4.52
C GLY A 701 22.98 0.19 -5.86
N GLY A 702 23.57 -0.25 -6.97
CA GLY A 702 23.27 0.18 -8.34
C GLY A 702 24.14 1.32 -8.88
N GLN A 703 24.88 2.03 -8.01
CA GLN A 703 25.98 2.89 -8.44
C GLN A 703 27.22 2.04 -8.78
N ILE A 704 28.06 2.54 -9.69
CA ILE A 704 29.26 1.85 -10.17
C ILE A 704 30.50 2.66 -9.80
N HIS A 705 31.53 1.99 -9.31
CA HIS A 705 32.83 2.58 -8.98
C HIS A 705 33.92 1.80 -9.69
N ARG A 706 34.72 2.49 -10.50
CA ARG A 706 35.83 1.83 -11.20
C ARG A 706 36.85 1.32 -10.18
N VAL A 707 37.31 0.09 -10.39
CA VAL A 707 38.32 -0.55 -9.55
C VAL A 707 39.65 -0.70 -10.29
N GLU A 708 40.74 -0.86 -9.53
CA GLU A 708 42.11 -0.90 -10.06
C GLU A 708 42.61 -2.33 -10.31
N HIS A 709 42.22 -3.29 -9.45
CA HIS A 709 42.65 -4.68 -9.54
C HIS A 709 41.68 -5.55 -10.35
N ASP A 710 42.11 -6.76 -10.68
CA ASP A 710 41.23 -7.78 -11.23
C ASP A 710 40.27 -8.35 -10.19
N ILE A 711 39.30 -9.15 -10.64
CA ILE A 711 38.25 -9.71 -9.80
C ILE A 711 38.77 -10.74 -8.79
N ASP A 712 39.85 -11.45 -9.13
CA ASP A 712 40.45 -12.50 -8.29
C ASP A 712 41.13 -11.88 -7.07
N TYR A 713 41.77 -10.72 -7.21
CA TYR A 713 42.31 -9.96 -6.09
C TYR A 713 41.25 -9.69 -5.02
N TYR A 714 40.08 -9.18 -5.42
CA TYR A 714 39.00 -8.88 -4.48
C TYR A 714 38.46 -10.15 -3.81
N PHE A 715 38.29 -11.24 -4.56
CA PHE A 715 37.84 -12.52 -4.01
C PHE A 715 38.80 -13.09 -2.97
N ASN A 716 40.10 -13.11 -3.28
CA ASN A 716 41.13 -13.66 -2.39
C ASN A 716 41.26 -12.88 -1.08
N ASN A 717 40.99 -11.57 -1.11
CA ASN A 717 41.12 -10.69 0.06
C ASN A 717 39.78 -10.41 0.78
N LEU A 718 38.64 -10.88 0.26
CA LEU A 718 37.30 -10.50 0.75
C LEU A 718 37.08 -10.86 2.23
N ALA A 719 37.49 -12.06 2.64
CA ALA A 719 37.33 -12.51 4.02
C ALA A 719 38.19 -11.68 5.00
N ALA A 720 39.46 -11.45 4.66
CA ALA A 720 40.38 -10.62 5.45
C ALA A 720 39.89 -9.18 5.55
N TYR A 721 39.42 -8.61 4.43
CA TYR A 721 38.86 -7.26 4.38
C TYR A 721 37.66 -7.10 5.33
N LYS A 722 36.68 -8.03 5.25
CA LYS A 722 35.52 -8.06 6.16
C LYS A 722 35.95 -8.07 7.62
N GLN A 723 36.94 -8.90 7.98
CA GLN A 723 37.44 -8.99 9.35
C GLN A 723 38.10 -7.67 9.80
N CYS A 724 38.97 -7.09 8.98
CA CYS A 724 39.65 -5.82 9.28
C CYS A 724 38.64 -4.67 9.45
N VAL A 725 37.63 -4.57 8.58
CA VAL A 725 36.54 -3.58 8.73
C VAL A 725 35.78 -3.80 10.02
N LYS A 726 35.37 -5.05 10.33
CA LYS A 726 34.65 -5.33 11.58
C LYS A 726 35.49 -4.96 12.80
N ALA A 727 36.77 -5.30 12.82
CA ALA A 727 37.68 -4.93 13.90
C ALA A 727 37.79 -3.41 14.07
N ALA A 728 38.04 -2.67 12.98
CA ALA A 728 38.24 -1.23 13.01
C ALA A 728 36.99 -0.43 13.45
N PHE A 729 35.78 -0.87 13.06
CA PHE A 729 34.56 -0.07 13.26
C PHE A 729 33.63 -0.57 14.36
N THR A 730 33.91 -1.72 14.99
CA THR A 730 33.11 -2.24 16.11
C THR A 730 32.99 -1.23 17.27
N PRO A 731 34.06 -0.54 17.73
CA PRO A 731 33.94 0.44 18.81
C PRO A 731 32.99 1.59 18.47
N TYR A 732 33.12 2.15 17.27
CA TYR A 732 32.25 3.24 16.80
C TYR A 732 30.80 2.77 16.64
N ARG A 733 30.57 1.58 16.08
CA ARG A 733 29.24 0.97 15.96
C ARG A 733 28.60 0.74 17.34
N ASN A 734 29.38 0.31 18.33
CA ASN A 734 28.90 0.13 19.70
C ASN A 734 28.49 1.48 20.32
N ALA A 735 29.25 2.55 20.09
CA ALA A 735 28.87 3.89 20.53
C ALA A 735 27.54 4.36 19.91
N LEU A 736 27.37 4.18 18.58
CA LEU A 736 26.11 4.50 17.89
C LEU A 736 24.93 3.69 18.46
N LYS A 737 25.12 2.38 18.71
CA LYS A 737 24.10 1.52 19.31
C LYS A 737 23.72 1.94 20.72
N THR A 738 24.68 2.36 21.55
CA THR A 738 24.39 2.85 22.90
C THR A 738 23.59 4.14 22.84
N ILE A 739 23.99 5.10 21.99
CA ILE A 739 23.24 6.35 21.81
C ILE A 739 21.83 6.08 21.25
N SER A 740 21.69 5.14 20.31
CA SER A 740 20.39 4.68 19.80
C SER A 740 19.48 4.15 20.92
N LYS A 741 20.02 3.32 21.83
CA LYS A 741 19.28 2.85 23.03
C LYS A 741 18.89 4.00 23.96
N GLU A 742 19.78 4.96 24.19
CA GLU A 742 19.46 6.16 24.99
C GLU A 742 18.34 7.00 24.35
N ILE A 743 18.35 7.19 23.03
CA ILE A 743 17.28 7.88 22.30
C ILE A 743 15.94 7.17 22.48
N ARG A 744 15.93 5.85 22.34
CA ARG A 744 14.72 5.02 22.53
C ARG A 744 14.20 5.09 23.97
N ALA A 745 15.09 5.17 24.96
CA ALA A 745 14.72 5.25 26.37
C ALA A 745 13.88 6.49 26.74
N PHE A 746 13.95 7.58 25.96
CA PHE A 746 13.06 8.74 26.13
C PHE A 746 11.99 8.87 25.04
N GLY A 747 11.78 7.84 24.23
CA GLY A 747 10.70 7.76 23.23
C GLY A 747 11.06 8.30 21.85
N GLY A 748 12.34 8.48 21.53
CA GLY A 748 12.80 8.74 20.16
C GLY A 748 12.99 7.44 19.36
N ASN A 749 13.18 7.57 18.04
CA ASN A 749 13.28 6.45 17.10
C ASN A 749 14.57 5.62 17.30
N GLY A 750 15.72 6.28 17.38
CA GLY A 750 17.03 5.63 17.51
C GLY A 750 17.55 4.98 16.22
N ASN A 751 16.92 5.19 15.06
CA ASN A 751 17.37 4.62 13.80
C ASN A 751 18.76 5.13 13.39
N ILE A 752 19.68 4.20 13.10
CA ILE A 752 21.05 4.50 12.70
C ILE A 752 21.19 4.45 11.18
N HIS A 753 21.72 5.53 10.61
CA HIS A 753 22.08 5.62 9.19
C HIS A 753 23.44 6.30 9.01
N GLY A 754 24.47 5.46 8.89
CA GLY A 754 25.85 5.92 8.82
C GLY A 754 26.28 6.50 10.17
N CYS A 755 26.53 7.81 10.19
CA CYS A 755 26.95 8.55 11.39
C CYS A 755 25.78 9.27 12.10
N ILE A 756 24.55 9.09 11.63
CA ILE A 756 23.37 9.82 12.09
C ILE A 756 22.43 8.87 12.82
N ILE A 757 21.84 9.34 13.93
CA ILE A 757 20.85 8.63 14.73
C ILE A 757 19.59 9.49 14.86
N ASP A 758 18.44 8.97 14.44
CA ASP A 758 17.18 9.71 14.41
C ASP A 758 16.54 9.80 15.79
N ILE A 759 16.11 10.99 16.20
CA ILE A 759 15.17 11.17 17.31
C ILE A 759 13.75 11.06 16.76
N ASP A 760 13.47 11.77 15.67
CA ASP A 760 12.28 11.62 14.85
C ASP A 760 12.63 11.89 13.37
N PHE A 761 11.63 12.15 12.52
CA PHE A 761 11.85 12.41 11.10
C PHE A 761 12.68 13.67 10.81
N PHE A 762 12.67 14.68 11.70
CA PHE A 762 13.32 15.97 11.47
C PHE A 762 14.49 16.26 12.42
N ASN A 763 14.51 15.61 13.58
CA ASN A 763 15.45 15.87 14.67
C ASN A 763 16.39 14.67 14.78
N HIS A 764 17.69 14.94 14.79
CA HIS A 764 18.72 13.91 14.67
C HIS A 764 19.92 14.22 15.56
N ILE A 765 20.75 13.19 15.77
CA ILE A 765 22.07 13.27 16.39
C ILE A 765 23.10 12.82 15.36
N TYR A 766 24.09 13.66 15.06
CA TYR A 766 25.27 13.28 14.29
C TYR A 766 26.42 12.95 15.24
N VAL A 767 27.05 11.79 15.07
CA VAL A 767 28.27 11.41 15.80
C VAL A 767 29.44 11.45 14.83
N ASN A 768 30.35 12.39 15.00
CA ASN A 768 31.49 12.54 14.10
C ASN A 768 32.42 11.31 14.23
N PRO A 769 32.70 10.58 13.13
CA PRO A 769 33.55 9.38 13.16
C PRO A 769 35.03 9.66 13.42
N PHE A 770 35.48 10.92 13.40
CA PHE A 770 36.88 11.29 13.59
C PHE A 770 37.24 11.68 15.03
N ASP A 771 36.36 12.40 15.71
CA ASP A 771 36.61 12.94 17.06
C ASP A 771 35.56 12.48 18.09
N GLY A 772 34.54 11.72 17.66
CA GLY A 772 33.45 11.25 18.51
C GLY A 772 32.46 12.33 18.92
N LYS A 773 32.58 13.57 18.41
CA LYS A 773 31.72 14.70 18.80
C LYS A 773 30.26 14.43 18.44
N ILE A 774 29.38 14.61 19.42
CA ILE A 774 27.94 14.47 19.30
C ILE A 774 27.33 15.83 18.95
N THR A 775 26.63 15.93 17.83
CA THR A 775 26.01 17.18 17.35
C THR A 775 24.51 16.98 17.13
N PRO A 776 23.67 17.50 18.03
CA PRO A 776 22.21 17.56 17.84
C PRO A 776 21.85 18.54 16.72
N TYR A 777 20.96 18.14 15.80
CA TYR A 777 20.54 19.03 14.72
C TYR A 777 19.12 18.74 14.21
N PHE A 778 18.50 19.74 13.59
CA PHE A 778 17.25 19.64 12.85
C PHE A 778 17.52 19.74 11.35
N ALA A 779 16.86 18.94 10.52
CA ALA A 779 16.92 19.03 9.07
C ALA A 779 15.57 18.74 8.41
N SER A 780 15.17 19.57 7.45
CA SER A 780 14.00 19.32 6.59
C SER A 780 14.39 18.68 5.26
N ASN A 781 15.66 18.77 4.86
CA ASN A 781 16.26 18.12 3.71
C ASN A 781 17.80 18.07 3.88
N THR A 782 18.52 17.53 2.90
CA THR A 782 19.98 17.38 2.97
C THR A 782 20.79 18.68 2.84
N LEU A 783 20.14 19.82 2.56
CA LEU A 783 20.78 21.13 2.38
C LEU A 783 20.56 22.07 3.58
N ILE A 784 19.37 22.07 4.17
CA ILE A 784 19.00 23.01 5.25
C ILE A 784 19.07 22.31 6.60
N LYS A 785 20.05 22.69 7.42
CA LYS A 785 20.31 22.11 8.75
C LYS A 785 20.53 23.19 9.81
N TYR A 786 20.01 22.96 11.00
CA TYR A 786 20.21 23.81 12.18
C TYR A 786 20.83 22.97 13.30
N THR A 787 22.05 23.27 13.72
CA THR A 787 22.70 22.58 14.84
C THR A 787 22.35 23.26 16.17
N TYR A 788 22.39 22.47 17.25
CA TYR A 788 22.08 22.93 18.60
C TYR A 788 23.18 22.50 19.57
N LYS A 789 23.39 23.32 20.60
CA LYS A 789 24.44 23.08 21.61
C LYS A 789 24.26 21.76 22.37
N ASN A 790 23.01 21.39 22.66
CA ASN A 790 22.68 20.16 23.40
C ASN A 790 21.26 19.66 23.04
N ILE A 791 20.96 18.43 23.49
CA ILE A 791 19.69 17.76 23.23
C ILE A 791 18.49 18.54 23.80
N PRO A 792 18.49 19.04 25.05
CA PRO A 792 17.37 19.82 25.58
C PRO A 792 16.98 21.04 24.73
N ILE A 793 17.97 21.76 24.18
CA ILE A 793 17.72 22.92 23.31
C ILE A 793 17.10 22.46 21.98
N LEU A 794 17.61 21.39 21.36
CA LEU A 794 17.00 20.79 20.15
C LEU A 794 15.54 20.41 20.41
N LEU A 795 15.29 19.62 21.47
CA LEU A 795 13.94 19.12 21.79
C LEU A 795 12.94 20.22 22.14
N LYS A 796 13.42 21.42 22.53
CA LYS A 796 12.57 22.56 22.88
C LYS A 796 12.35 23.52 21.72
N ASN A 797 13.40 23.81 20.96
CA ASN A 797 13.45 24.97 20.07
C ASN A 797 13.60 24.62 18.59
N SER A 798 13.63 23.33 18.22
CA SER A 798 13.65 22.99 16.79
C SER A 798 12.40 23.51 16.08
N PRO A 799 12.46 23.78 14.76
CA PRO A 799 11.30 24.21 13.99
C PRO A 799 10.09 23.26 14.12
N GLN A 800 10.35 21.98 14.36
CA GLN A 800 9.32 21.00 14.67
C GLN A 800 9.75 20.16 15.90
N PRO A 801 9.40 20.61 17.11
CA PRO A 801 9.78 19.91 18.34
C PRO A 801 9.14 18.51 18.41
N PRO A 802 9.92 17.47 18.75
CA PRO A 802 9.42 16.11 18.78
C PRO A 802 8.40 15.89 19.90
N LYS A 803 7.35 15.12 19.60
CA LYS A 803 6.27 14.75 20.51
C LYS A 803 5.93 13.27 20.37
N LEU A 804 5.49 12.66 21.46
CA LEU A 804 4.89 11.32 21.46
C LEU A 804 3.53 11.34 20.72
N PRO A 805 3.01 10.17 20.29
CA PRO A 805 1.70 10.07 19.61
C PRO A 805 0.55 10.72 20.37
N ASN A 806 0.58 10.68 21.71
CA ASN A 806 -0.39 11.33 22.58
C ASN A 806 -0.22 12.85 22.73
N GLY A 807 0.70 13.47 21.99
CA GLY A 807 0.99 14.91 22.00
C GLY A 807 1.98 15.37 23.07
N THR A 808 2.47 14.48 23.93
CA THR A 808 3.42 14.83 25.00
C THR A 808 4.79 15.22 24.42
N PRO A 809 5.39 16.37 24.79
CA PRO A 809 6.73 16.74 24.34
C PRO A 809 7.81 15.75 24.78
N LEU A 810 8.69 15.32 23.87
CA LEU A 810 9.78 14.39 24.18
C LEU A 810 10.76 14.95 25.22
N LEU A 811 10.88 16.28 25.33
CA LEU A 811 11.69 16.95 26.35
C LEU A 811 11.34 16.52 27.77
N LEU A 812 10.07 16.22 28.06
CA LEU A 812 9.65 15.77 29.39
C LEU A 812 10.16 14.35 29.68
N GLN A 813 10.09 13.47 28.69
CA GLN A 813 10.61 12.10 28.82
C GLN A 813 12.14 12.10 28.92
N TYR A 814 12.82 12.95 28.15
CA TYR A 814 14.26 13.13 28.24
C TYR A 814 14.69 13.50 29.67
N LYS A 815 14.02 14.48 30.28
CA LYS A 815 14.30 14.88 31.67
C LYS A 815 14.02 13.76 32.67
N LYS A 816 12.99 12.95 32.44
CA LYS A 816 12.68 11.79 33.29
C LYS A 816 13.78 10.73 33.18
N ALA A 817 14.14 10.33 31.96
CA ALA A 817 15.17 9.34 31.68
C ALA A 817 16.56 9.78 32.17
N SER A 818 16.90 11.06 32.00
CA SER A 818 18.12 11.68 32.53
C SER A 818 18.20 11.54 34.06
N ARG A 819 17.13 11.90 34.79
CA ARG A 819 17.06 11.76 36.26
C ARG A 819 17.13 10.31 36.74
N SER A 820 16.65 9.38 35.92
CA SER A 820 16.73 7.94 36.19
C SER A 820 18.08 7.31 35.82
N GLY A 821 19.05 8.10 35.32
CA GLY A 821 20.38 7.61 34.94
C GLY A 821 20.40 6.77 33.66
N LEU A 822 19.34 6.83 32.84
CA LEU A 822 19.21 6.01 31.63
C LEU A 822 19.98 6.59 30.42
N LEU A 823 20.55 7.79 30.54
CA LEU A 823 21.14 8.56 29.43
C LEU A 823 22.63 8.92 29.68
N PRO A 824 23.53 7.96 29.96
CA PRO A 824 24.88 8.26 30.40
C PRO A 824 25.74 8.99 29.36
N ILE A 825 25.60 8.70 28.07
CA ILE A 825 26.38 9.38 27.01
C ILE A 825 25.80 10.76 26.71
N LEU A 826 24.47 10.86 26.55
CA LEU A 826 23.82 12.10 26.15
C LEU A 826 23.88 13.18 27.24
N THR A 827 23.90 12.80 28.52
CA THR A 827 23.99 13.75 29.64
C THR A 827 25.42 14.14 30.02
N ALA A 828 26.42 13.28 29.76
CA ALA A 828 27.83 13.59 30.06
C ALA A 828 28.37 14.81 29.30
N GLN A 829 27.73 15.18 28.19
CA GLN A 829 28.09 16.35 27.37
C GLN A 829 27.41 17.65 27.84
N GLU A 830 26.59 17.62 28.90
CA GLU A 830 25.77 18.77 29.37
C GLU A 830 26.45 19.66 30.42
N HIS A 831 27.71 19.40 30.80
CA HIS A 831 28.45 20.21 31.78
C HIS A 831 28.82 21.61 31.26
N ASP A 832 27.83 22.51 31.25
CA ASP A 832 28.00 23.96 31.51
C ASP A 832 26.61 24.62 31.69
N GLU A 833 25.91 24.27 32.77
CA GLU A 833 24.70 25.00 33.20
C GLU A 833 25.10 26.17 34.09
N ASN A 834 25.33 27.36 33.50
CA ASN A 834 24.92 28.64 34.11
C ASN A 834 25.02 29.93 33.26
N THR A 835 24.90 29.86 31.93
CA THR A 835 24.60 31.07 31.13
C THR A 835 23.98 30.68 29.80
N ALA A 836 22.66 30.73 29.67
CA ALA A 836 21.97 30.52 28.39
C ALA A 836 20.83 31.52 28.20
N LEU A 837 21.19 32.81 28.19
CA LEU A 837 20.44 33.81 27.43
C LEU A 837 20.88 33.68 25.97
N THR A 838 19.96 33.23 25.11
CA THR A 838 20.06 33.31 23.63
C THR A 838 21.28 32.65 22.97
N THR A 839 21.37 31.32 22.98
CA THR A 839 22.15 30.59 21.96
C THR A 839 21.27 30.35 20.73
N VAL A 840 21.56 31.08 19.65
CA VAL A 840 20.93 30.95 18.33
C VAL A 840 21.42 29.64 17.69
N SER A 841 20.52 28.89 17.03
CA SER A 841 20.90 27.72 16.25
C SER A 841 21.79 28.13 15.07
N GLU A 842 22.81 27.33 14.77
CA GLU A 842 23.73 27.64 13.67
C GLU A 842 23.24 26.97 12.38
N LEU A 843 23.04 27.77 11.32
CA LEU A 843 22.67 27.28 10.00
C LEU A 843 23.90 26.70 9.30
N VAL A 844 23.87 25.40 9.01
CA VAL A 844 24.96 24.69 8.31
C VAL A 844 24.49 24.31 6.92
N LEU A 845 25.08 24.92 5.88
CA LEU A 845 24.72 24.68 4.47
C LEU A 845 25.69 23.74 3.72
N ASP A 846 26.80 23.34 4.34
CA ASP A 846 27.79 22.46 3.71
C ASP A 846 27.37 20.97 3.74
N LYS A 847 28.11 20.11 3.04
CA LYS A 847 27.87 18.65 3.00
C LYS A 847 28.79 17.85 3.95
N THR A 848 29.53 18.51 4.83
CA THR A 848 30.62 17.91 5.62
C THR A 848 30.16 16.79 6.55
N MET A 849 28.94 16.86 7.10
CA MET A 849 28.36 15.78 7.92
C MET A 849 27.92 14.57 7.08
N TYR A 850 27.46 14.80 5.84
CA TYR A 850 26.83 13.75 5.02
C TYR A 850 27.85 12.91 4.24
N GLU A 851 29.00 13.46 3.86
CA GLU A 851 30.04 12.70 3.15
C GLU A 851 30.60 11.54 3.99
N PRO A 852 31.12 11.76 5.21
CA PRO A 852 31.50 10.69 6.14
C PRO A 852 30.36 9.71 6.43
N SER A 853 29.14 10.24 6.61
CA SER A 853 27.97 9.41 6.90
C SER A 853 27.63 8.46 5.75
N ARG A 854 27.80 8.87 4.48
CA ARG A 854 27.59 7.98 3.33
C ARG A 854 28.60 6.84 3.28
N VAL A 855 29.89 7.13 3.51
CA VAL A 855 30.92 6.08 3.58
C VAL A 855 30.61 5.12 4.73
N MET A 856 30.24 5.67 5.90
CA MET A 856 29.87 4.86 7.06
C MET A 856 28.60 4.04 6.82
N ARG A 857 27.65 4.55 6.03
CA ARG A 857 26.48 3.79 5.59
C ARG A 857 26.89 2.62 4.71
N SER A 858 27.90 2.76 3.87
CA SER A 858 28.46 1.66 3.06
C SER A 858 29.21 0.63 3.90
N VAL A 859 29.91 1.07 4.96
CA VAL A 859 30.49 0.17 5.98
C VAL A 859 29.42 -0.57 6.78
N GLN A 860 28.30 0.10 7.10
CA GLN A 860 27.20 -0.49 7.86
C GLN A 860 26.68 -1.78 7.20
N TYR A 861 26.61 -1.86 5.86
CA TYR A 861 26.19 -3.07 5.14
C TYR A 861 27.08 -4.30 5.37
N ILE A 862 28.35 -4.12 5.76
CA ILE A 862 29.28 -5.22 6.09
C ILE A 862 28.94 -5.82 7.46
N PHE A 863 28.49 -5.00 8.40
CA PHE A 863 28.02 -5.46 9.71
C PHE A 863 26.64 -6.08 9.63
N ASP A 864 25.77 -5.40 8.88
CA ASP A 864 24.35 -5.68 8.84
C ASP A 864 24.11 -6.89 7.90
N GLN A 865 24.44 -6.78 6.61
CA GLN A 865 24.13 -7.78 5.58
C GLN A 865 25.35 -8.62 5.12
N ASN A 866 26.55 -8.42 5.70
CA ASN A 866 27.82 -8.94 5.18
C ASN A 866 28.09 -8.57 3.69
N VAL A 867 27.61 -7.41 3.23
CA VAL A 867 27.82 -6.94 1.86
C VAL A 867 28.87 -5.83 1.82
N VAL A 868 29.93 -6.04 1.05
CA VAL A 868 30.98 -5.05 0.82
C VAL A 868 30.57 -4.12 -0.32
N ARG A 869 30.48 -2.83 -0.02
CA ARG A 869 30.10 -1.75 -0.96
C ARG A 869 31.13 -0.63 -1.09
N VAL A 870 32.17 -0.70 -0.28
CA VAL A 870 33.31 0.23 -0.28
C VAL A 870 34.58 -0.60 -0.12
N TRP A 871 35.59 -0.31 -0.93
CA TRP A 871 36.89 -0.96 -0.90
C TRP A 871 38.04 0.05 -0.82
N LYS A 872 38.96 -0.19 0.13
CA LYS A 872 40.21 0.56 0.31
C LYS A 872 41.31 -0.40 0.75
N ASP A 873 42.34 -0.58 -0.09
CA ASP A 873 43.42 -1.54 0.16
C ASP A 873 44.15 -1.27 1.49
N GLU A 874 44.17 -0.01 1.94
CA GLU A 874 44.79 0.39 3.21
C GLU A 874 44.18 -0.32 4.43
N ILE A 875 42.92 -0.78 4.35
CA ILE A 875 42.27 -1.50 5.45
C ILE A 875 42.90 -2.88 5.66
N LEU A 876 43.42 -3.52 4.61
CA LEU A 876 44.08 -4.82 4.71
C LEU A 876 45.41 -4.74 5.47
N THR A 877 45.93 -3.53 5.69
CA THR A 877 47.17 -3.30 6.45
C THR A 877 46.95 -3.16 7.96
N ILE A 878 45.69 -3.27 8.42
CA ILE A 878 45.35 -3.20 9.85
C ILE A 878 45.80 -4.50 10.52
N ASP A 879 46.74 -4.42 11.46
CA ASP A 879 47.12 -5.56 12.29
C ASP A 879 46.01 -5.83 13.31
N THR A 880 45.37 -7.00 13.20
CA THR A 880 44.29 -7.42 14.10
C THR A 880 44.79 -8.03 15.41
N ASN A 881 46.11 -8.24 15.57
CA ASN A 881 46.70 -8.90 16.73
C ASN A 881 47.25 -7.93 17.79
N ASP A 882 47.35 -6.63 17.49
CA ASP A 882 47.89 -5.63 18.40
C ASP A 882 46.78 -4.89 19.17
N ASN A 883 46.78 -5.03 20.50
CA ASN A 883 46.02 -4.20 21.45
C ASN A 883 46.61 -2.77 21.56
N ASP A 884 47.01 -2.17 20.43
CA ASP A 884 47.70 -0.87 20.41
C ASP A 884 46.66 0.28 20.37
N PRO A 885 46.81 1.38 21.14
CA PRO A 885 45.84 2.49 21.19
C PRO A 885 45.70 3.27 19.88
N ILE A 886 46.42 2.89 18.82
CA ILE A 886 46.40 3.49 17.48
C ILE A 886 45.13 3.10 16.69
N ILE A 887 44.22 2.30 17.25
CA ILE A 887 42.89 2.01 16.67
C ILE A 887 42.04 3.28 16.45
N ALA A 888 42.33 4.38 17.15
CA ALA A 888 41.56 5.63 17.10
C ALA A 888 41.66 6.45 15.77
N ASN A 889 42.70 6.24 14.94
CA ASN A 889 42.93 7.07 13.74
C ASN A 889 42.53 6.40 12.39
N TYR A 890 41.99 5.18 12.40
CA TYR A 890 41.64 4.47 11.16
C TYR A 890 40.37 4.95 10.41
N PRO A 891 39.33 5.51 11.07
CA PRO A 891 38.20 6.13 10.36
C PRO A 891 38.64 7.24 9.38
N GLN A 892 39.73 7.96 9.69
CA GLN A 892 40.31 8.99 8.81
C GLN A 892 40.77 8.44 7.46
N ARG A 893 41.34 7.22 7.40
CA ARG A 893 41.91 6.67 6.14
C ARG A 893 40.85 6.19 5.15
N LEU A 894 39.70 5.75 5.64
CA LEU A 894 38.56 5.36 4.79
C LEU A 894 37.75 6.53 4.27
N ILE A 895 37.64 7.59 5.06
CA ILE A 895 36.74 8.71 4.78
C ILE A 895 37.46 9.87 4.05
N ASN A 896 38.75 10.11 4.32
CA ASN A 896 39.51 11.16 3.63
C ASN A 896 40.13 10.65 2.33
N ASN A 897 39.42 10.86 1.21
CA ASN A 897 39.96 11.25 -0.11
C ASN A 897 38.83 11.30 -1.18
N SER A 898 37.74 12.02 -0.91
CA SER A 898 36.80 12.49 -1.95
C SER A 898 37.33 13.73 -2.70
N GLN A 899 38.52 14.22 -2.37
CA GLN A 899 39.18 15.36 -3.00
C GLN A 899 40.62 15.03 -3.41
N THR A 900 40.81 14.15 -4.40
CA THR A 900 41.91 14.23 -5.37
C THR A 900 41.77 13.11 -6.40
N LYS A 901 40.95 13.35 -7.43
CA LYS A 901 41.27 13.16 -8.86
C LYS A 901 40.08 13.57 -9.71
#